data_AF-A0AAU7JBF9-F1
#
_entry.id   AF-A0AAU7JBF9-F1
#
_cell.length_a   1.000
_cell.length_b   1.000
_cell.length_c   1.000
_cell.angle_alpha   90.00
_cell.angle_beta   90.00
_cell.angle_gamma   90.00
#
_symmetry.space_group_name_H-M   'P 1'
#
loop_
_entity.id
_entity.type
_entity.pdbx_description
1 polymer ?
#
loop_
_entity_poly.entity_id
_entity_poly.type
_entity_poly.pdbx_seq_one_letter_code
_entity_poly.pdbx_strand_id
1 'polypeptide(L)'
;MRLAPTTPSGFSLGRRLLVAAGVALAAATVALVAISAIYSRQAADAAFDRLLAASALSIAGAVQVEEGRVAVEVPFAALAMLGFAAEDRIFYEVLDPEGKPVTGYSDLGEGLAPARAADPVFQNLSFRGDEIRVVTVGRLISLADHAGWVTVRVGETRDARALLSAELTRRAVWPLLALAGVALLLVHLGVRRALRPLRAIEKELRARAPNDLQPLRAPAPHEVDELVTALNDFMARLGNVFGRLSSLLADAAHQVRTPLASLRAQAEIALDETDPARLRDRLGRIHANAVQASQLVGQILMDATIIHRLESRENAPVPVAGVVEDALKSLDPAAMARIRTRMDPAAAQALVAGDRVALREMLKNLVENALLHAPEGPIDVTLEQSRPDRVALTVQDRGPGIPDDEKQAVLQRFRRGRAARDGTGSGLGLSIVDSVARGHGGALTLADRPGGGLVASVDLAAEPAPHRPALLASLLAAAGALALAALATPGPARAADPVVTRFEAAAPSGRTLVIAGATDRAQFAPVIRDFQEARPDVAVAYVDLDTSDLQDRFLAGSIQPPPDLLISSAIDLQVKLANDGLALAHDSAFTRALPPWARWRNEVFGFTFEPAVIVANPDLVPEPPRSRSALAQLLDRDADRFRGKVATYDIVRSGVGHLLAAQDAQVSSVFWRLASAMGGAGAQLVCCSGEMIDKVERGELALAYNVLGSYAFARRAAGARISVAMPSDYTLVLSRVMLIPRSAPSPDLARAFVDHVLSPRGQAVVAGKAGLGAILGEGPGTAAEIAREAKGPLQPITIGPWLLAFLDQQRRARFLQSWLQIVSPN
;
A
#
# COMPACT_ATOMS: atom_id res chain seq x y z
N MET A 1 10.65 13.80 68.64
CA MET A 1 10.47 14.52 67.37
C MET A 1 11.43 13.92 66.35
N ARG A 2 10.93 13.24 65.30
CA ARG A 2 11.74 12.74 64.16
C ARG A 2 10.98 13.06 62.88
N LEU A 3 11.68 13.59 61.88
CA LEU A 3 11.11 14.01 60.60
C LEU A 3 10.82 12.80 59.71
N ALA A 4 9.65 12.78 59.07
CA ALA A 4 9.36 11.82 58.01
C ALA A 4 9.98 12.32 56.68
N PRO A 5 10.69 11.48 55.92
CA PRO A 5 11.25 11.88 54.63
C PRO A 5 10.15 12.04 53.58
N THR A 6 10.15 13.16 52.86
CA THR A 6 9.28 13.40 51.71
C THR A 6 9.75 12.57 50.51
N THR A 7 8.96 11.56 50.11
CA THR A 7 9.23 10.78 48.90
C THR A 7 9.03 11.64 47.64
N PRO A 8 9.93 11.59 46.64
CA PRO A 8 9.77 12.34 45.39
C PRO A 8 8.57 11.83 44.58
N SER A 9 7.88 12.73 43.88
CA SER A 9 6.69 12.42 43.10
C SER A 9 7.02 11.61 41.83
N GLY A 10 6.92 10.28 41.94
CA GLY A 10 7.23 9.36 40.84
C GLY A 10 6.43 9.62 39.56
N PHE A 11 7.11 9.51 38.40
CA PHE A 11 6.51 9.78 37.10
C PHE A 11 5.49 8.70 36.69
N SER A 12 4.29 9.12 36.30
CA SER A 12 3.27 8.21 35.75
C SER A 12 3.47 7.98 34.25
N LEU A 13 3.85 6.75 33.87
CA LEU A 13 4.00 6.32 32.47
C LEU A 13 2.73 6.58 31.65
N GLY A 14 1.55 6.22 32.19
CA GLY A 14 0.27 6.44 31.53
C GLY A 14 -0.05 7.93 31.29
N ARG A 15 0.35 8.84 32.22
CA ARG A 15 0.20 10.28 32.00
C ARG A 15 1.16 10.79 30.91
N ARG A 16 2.40 10.30 30.86
CA ARG A 16 3.36 10.65 29.80
C ARG A 16 2.86 10.21 28.42
N LEU A 17 2.39 8.97 28.28
CA LEU A 17 1.84 8.45 27.02
C LEU A 17 0.63 9.26 26.53
N LEU A 18 -0.28 9.63 27.45
CA LEU A 18 -1.45 10.44 27.08
C LEU A 18 -1.11 11.89 26.71
N VAL A 19 -0.12 12.50 27.35
CA VAL A 19 0.37 13.83 26.96
C VAL A 19 1.07 13.77 25.60
N ALA A 20 1.93 12.78 25.36
CA ALA A 20 2.61 12.60 24.09
C ALA A 20 1.63 12.37 22.93
N ALA A 21 0.64 11.48 23.12
CA ALA A 21 -0.41 11.24 22.15
C ALA A 21 -1.30 12.47 21.92
N GLY A 22 -1.63 13.21 22.99
CA GLY A 22 -2.40 14.46 22.89
C GLY A 22 -1.67 15.55 22.09
N VAL A 23 -0.36 15.72 22.31
CA VAL A 23 0.47 16.66 21.53
C VAL A 23 0.59 16.22 20.07
N ALA A 24 0.80 14.92 19.80
CA ALA A 24 0.85 14.39 18.44
C ALA A 24 -0.48 14.56 17.69
N LEU A 25 -1.61 14.27 18.33
CA LEU A 25 -2.95 14.48 17.77
C LEU A 25 -3.25 15.96 17.53
N ALA A 26 -2.85 16.86 18.45
CA ALA A 26 -3.00 18.29 18.27
C ALA A 26 -2.18 18.81 17.07
N ALA A 27 -0.92 18.40 16.96
CA ALA A 27 -0.05 18.76 15.82
C ALA A 27 -0.61 18.23 14.49
N ALA A 28 -1.06 16.99 14.44
CA ALA A 28 -1.72 16.41 13.26
C ALA A 28 -3.03 17.15 12.91
N THR A 29 -3.82 17.55 13.90
CA THR A 29 -5.06 18.32 13.69
C THR A 29 -4.77 19.70 13.11
N VAL A 30 -3.75 20.42 13.63
CA VAL A 30 -3.32 21.71 13.08
C VAL A 30 -2.82 21.56 11.64
N ALA A 31 -2.05 20.52 11.34
CA ALA A 31 -1.60 20.24 9.97
C ALA A 31 -2.78 19.95 9.02
N LEU A 32 -3.76 19.14 9.44
CA LEU A 32 -4.95 18.84 8.65
C LEU A 32 -5.84 20.09 8.44
N VAL A 33 -5.98 20.96 9.44
CA VAL A 33 -6.69 22.24 9.29
C VAL A 33 -5.95 23.17 8.31
N ALA A 34 -4.62 23.23 8.36
CA ALA A 34 -3.83 24.02 7.41
C ALA A 34 -3.96 23.50 5.96
N ILE A 35 -3.89 22.18 5.76
CA ILE A 35 -4.13 21.54 4.45
C ILE A 35 -5.56 21.84 3.97
N SER A 36 -6.55 21.72 4.85
CA SER A 36 -7.96 22.02 4.53
C SER A 36 -8.17 23.49 4.17
N ALA A 37 -7.45 24.42 4.78
CA ALA A 37 -7.51 25.85 4.46
C ALA A 37 -6.90 26.15 3.07
N ILE A 38 -5.77 25.52 2.73
CA ILE A 38 -5.16 25.63 1.40
C ILE A 38 -6.12 25.09 0.32
N TYR A 39 -6.68 23.90 0.55
CA TYR A 39 -7.65 23.29 -0.36
C TYR A 39 -8.92 24.14 -0.51
N SER A 40 -9.43 24.71 0.60
CA SER A 40 -10.60 25.59 0.58
C SER A 40 -10.38 26.86 -0.26
N ARG A 41 -9.18 27.45 -0.20
CA ARG A 41 -8.81 28.60 -1.05
C ARG A 41 -8.77 28.21 -2.52
N GLN A 42 -8.08 27.13 -2.86
CA GLN A 42 -7.97 26.62 -4.22
C GLN A 42 -9.34 26.26 -4.81
N ALA A 43 -10.23 25.64 -4.03
CA ALA A 43 -11.59 25.32 -4.44
C ALA A 43 -12.45 26.57 -4.67
N ALA A 44 -12.31 27.60 -3.81
CA ALA A 44 -13.02 28.87 -3.98
C ALA A 44 -12.51 29.66 -5.20
N ASP A 45 -11.19 29.89 -5.31
CA ASP A 45 -10.58 30.58 -6.46
C ASP A 45 -10.96 29.87 -7.79
N ALA A 46 -10.87 28.53 -7.85
CA ALA A 46 -11.22 27.78 -9.06
C ALA A 46 -12.73 27.71 -9.38
N ALA A 47 -13.60 28.01 -8.42
CA ALA A 47 -15.04 28.13 -8.65
C ALA A 47 -15.41 29.52 -9.18
N PHE A 48 -14.91 30.58 -8.54
CA PHE A 48 -15.18 31.96 -8.94
C PHE A 48 -14.50 32.32 -10.28
N ASP A 49 -13.25 31.90 -10.52
CA ASP A 49 -12.56 32.14 -11.80
C ASP A 49 -13.35 31.54 -12.99
N ARG A 50 -14.10 30.45 -12.80
CA ARG A 50 -14.99 29.89 -13.85
C ARG A 50 -16.19 30.78 -14.15
N LEU A 51 -16.79 31.40 -13.12
CA LEU A 51 -17.89 32.36 -13.29
C LEU A 51 -17.37 33.62 -14.00
N LEU A 52 -16.22 34.14 -13.56
CA LEU A 52 -15.57 35.31 -14.14
C LEU A 52 -15.24 35.12 -15.62
N ALA A 53 -14.66 33.97 -16.00
CA ALA A 53 -14.44 33.64 -17.41
C ALA A 53 -15.73 33.45 -18.21
N ALA A 54 -16.78 32.83 -17.64
CA ALA A 54 -18.08 32.69 -18.31
C ALA A 54 -18.72 34.06 -18.58
N SER A 55 -18.61 35.01 -17.64
CA SER A 55 -19.03 36.40 -17.81
C SER A 55 -18.27 37.08 -18.95
N ALA A 56 -16.93 37.06 -18.92
CA ALA A 56 -16.11 37.69 -19.95
C ALA A 56 -16.31 37.08 -21.35
N LEU A 57 -16.47 35.75 -21.45
CA LEU A 57 -16.82 35.06 -22.70
C LEU A 57 -18.23 35.44 -23.19
N SER A 58 -19.19 35.67 -22.29
CA SER A 58 -20.52 36.15 -22.66
C SER A 58 -20.52 37.59 -23.18
N ILE A 59 -19.66 38.46 -22.64
CA ILE A 59 -19.48 39.84 -23.16
C ILE A 59 -18.73 39.79 -24.50
N ALA A 60 -17.65 39.01 -24.60
CA ALA A 60 -16.91 38.78 -25.84
C ALA A 60 -17.77 38.16 -26.96
N GLY A 61 -18.79 37.38 -26.60
CA GLY A 61 -19.81 36.86 -27.52
C GLY A 61 -20.74 37.92 -28.09
N ALA A 62 -21.03 38.99 -27.33
CA ALA A 62 -21.93 40.08 -27.71
C ALA A 62 -21.25 41.25 -28.45
N VAL A 63 -19.93 41.18 -28.67
CA VAL A 63 -19.18 42.14 -29.48
C VAL A 63 -19.62 42.06 -30.95
N GLN A 64 -19.99 43.21 -31.51
CA GLN A 64 -20.38 43.40 -32.90
C GLN A 64 -19.57 44.53 -33.55
N VAL A 65 -19.70 44.68 -34.87
CA VAL A 65 -19.09 45.77 -35.64
C VAL A 65 -20.19 46.49 -36.41
N GLU A 66 -20.49 47.72 -36.03
CA GLU A 66 -21.53 48.57 -36.63
C GLU A 66 -20.87 49.82 -37.23
N GLU A 67 -21.20 50.14 -38.48
CA GLU A 67 -20.62 51.28 -39.24
C GLU A 67 -19.07 51.34 -39.23
N GLY A 68 -18.39 50.20 -39.05
CA GLY A 68 -16.92 50.15 -38.94
C GLY A 68 -16.36 50.54 -37.56
N ARG A 69 -17.19 50.59 -36.52
CA ARG A 69 -16.80 50.73 -35.11
C ARG A 69 -17.16 49.49 -34.31
N VAL A 70 -16.48 49.29 -33.18
CA VAL A 70 -16.82 48.23 -32.22
C VAL A 70 -18.04 48.66 -31.40
N ALA A 71 -19.07 47.82 -31.36
CA ALA A 71 -20.27 48.02 -30.55
C ALA A 71 -20.51 46.79 -29.66
N VAL A 72 -20.92 47.00 -28.41
CA VAL A 72 -21.18 45.91 -27.45
C VAL A 72 -22.36 46.27 -26.55
N GLU A 73 -23.46 45.53 -26.68
CA GLU A 73 -24.50 45.50 -25.67
C GLU A 73 -24.14 44.43 -24.63
N VAL A 74 -23.74 44.85 -23.42
CA VAL A 74 -23.31 43.93 -22.36
C VAL A 74 -24.50 43.09 -21.88
N PRO A 75 -24.51 41.76 -22.08
CA PRO A 75 -25.69 40.95 -21.75
C PRO A 75 -25.92 40.94 -20.24
N PHE A 76 -27.17 41.20 -19.80
CA PHE A 76 -27.54 41.16 -18.37
C PHE A 76 -27.08 39.86 -17.67
N ALA A 77 -27.20 38.72 -18.37
CA ALA A 77 -26.76 37.41 -17.88
C ALA A 77 -25.26 37.36 -17.52
N ALA A 78 -24.39 38.10 -18.22
CA ALA A 78 -22.95 38.11 -17.96
C ALA A 78 -22.64 38.72 -16.59
N LEU A 79 -23.29 39.83 -16.22
CA LEU A 79 -23.11 40.47 -14.91
C LEU A 79 -23.92 39.76 -13.81
N ALA A 80 -25.13 39.28 -14.13
CA ALA A 80 -25.95 38.52 -13.20
C ALA A 80 -25.32 37.18 -12.77
N MET A 81 -24.47 36.57 -13.60
CA MET A 81 -23.68 35.37 -13.24
C MET A 81 -22.60 35.64 -12.18
N LEU A 82 -22.26 36.90 -11.90
CA LEU A 82 -21.29 37.29 -10.87
C LEU A 82 -21.98 37.85 -9.61
N GLY A 83 -23.15 38.48 -9.76
CA GLY A 83 -23.95 39.06 -8.66
C GLY A 83 -24.56 38.06 -7.67
N PHE A 84 -24.07 36.82 -7.58
CA PHE A 84 -24.52 35.84 -6.57
C PHE A 84 -24.05 36.17 -5.15
N ALA A 85 -23.03 37.02 -5.00
CA ALA A 85 -22.65 37.61 -3.72
C ALA A 85 -23.11 39.07 -3.67
N ALA A 86 -24.00 39.39 -2.72
CA ALA A 86 -24.60 40.73 -2.60
C ALA A 86 -23.62 41.84 -2.13
N GLU A 87 -22.36 41.50 -1.85
CA GLU A 87 -21.32 42.40 -1.36
C GLU A 87 -20.15 42.58 -2.34
N ASP A 88 -20.02 41.71 -3.36
CA ASP A 88 -18.93 41.82 -4.34
C ASP A 88 -19.20 42.92 -5.37
N ARG A 89 -18.15 43.67 -5.72
CA ARG A 89 -18.17 44.68 -6.78
C ARG A 89 -17.62 44.10 -8.08
N ILE A 90 -18.38 44.28 -9.14
CA ILE A 90 -18.07 43.80 -10.49
C ILE A 90 -17.64 45.00 -11.32
N PHE A 91 -16.51 44.85 -12.00
CA PHE A 91 -15.98 45.82 -12.95
C PHE A 91 -15.83 45.13 -14.31
N TYR A 92 -15.95 45.88 -15.40
CA TYR A 92 -15.65 45.36 -16.74
C TYR A 92 -15.08 46.46 -17.61
N GLU A 93 -14.35 46.07 -18.65
CA GLU A 93 -13.74 46.97 -19.62
C GLU A 93 -13.80 46.29 -20.99
N VAL A 94 -14.14 47.04 -22.04
CA VAL A 94 -13.96 46.60 -23.42
C VAL A 94 -13.12 47.62 -24.17
N LEU A 95 -12.03 47.17 -24.79
CA LEU A 95 -11.15 47.98 -25.63
C LEU A 95 -11.26 47.58 -27.10
N ASP A 96 -11.17 48.56 -28.02
CA ASP A 96 -11.01 48.35 -29.46
C ASP A 96 -9.63 47.71 -29.78
N PRO A 97 -9.38 47.22 -31.01
CA PRO A 97 -8.07 46.66 -31.38
C PRO A 97 -6.89 47.63 -31.24
N GLU A 98 -7.15 48.94 -31.28
CA GLU A 98 -6.18 50.00 -31.07
C GLU A 98 -5.94 50.29 -29.57
N GLY A 99 -6.65 49.62 -28.66
CA GLY A 99 -6.51 49.72 -27.21
C GLY A 99 -7.32 50.85 -26.54
N LYS A 100 -8.26 51.47 -27.25
CA LYS A 100 -9.12 52.54 -26.73
C LYS A 100 -10.40 51.97 -26.08
N PRO A 101 -10.93 52.59 -25.01
CA PRO A 101 -12.15 52.11 -24.38
C PRO A 101 -13.39 52.31 -25.27
N VAL A 102 -14.15 51.22 -25.42
CA VAL A 102 -15.47 51.16 -26.08
C VAL A 102 -16.58 51.32 -25.04
N THR A 103 -16.48 50.61 -23.91
CA THR A 103 -17.44 50.64 -22.81
C THR A 103 -16.84 50.07 -21.51
N GLY A 104 -17.41 50.44 -20.37
CA GLY A 104 -16.96 50.02 -19.04
C GLY A 104 -15.94 50.97 -18.39
N TYR A 105 -15.15 50.41 -17.48
CA TYR A 105 -14.14 51.09 -16.66
C TYR A 105 -12.80 51.12 -17.40
N SER A 106 -12.49 52.22 -18.09
CA SER A 106 -11.26 52.39 -18.88
C SER A 106 -9.96 52.47 -18.05
N ASP A 107 -10.09 52.41 -16.73
CA ASP A 107 -9.00 52.37 -15.74
C ASP A 107 -8.74 50.95 -15.20
N LEU A 108 -9.58 49.96 -15.54
CA LEU A 108 -9.57 48.62 -14.94
C LEU A 108 -8.31 47.81 -15.25
N GLY A 109 -7.70 48.04 -16.42
CA GLY A 109 -6.55 47.29 -16.90
C GLY A 109 -5.36 48.17 -17.30
N GLU A 110 -5.15 49.30 -16.63
CA GLU A 110 -3.91 50.07 -16.78
C GLU A 110 -2.68 49.16 -16.52
N GLY A 111 -1.70 49.21 -17.42
CA GLY A 111 -0.50 48.35 -17.36
C GLY A 111 -0.71 46.90 -17.82
N LEU A 112 -1.95 46.43 -18.04
CA LEU A 112 -2.21 45.10 -18.61
C LEU A 112 -2.12 45.12 -20.14
N ALA A 113 -1.48 44.10 -20.71
CA ALA A 113 -1.43 43.91 -22.16
C ALA A 113 -2.84 43.65 -22.76
N PRO A 114 -3.13 44.12 -23.99
CA PRO A 114 -4.32 43.71 -24.74
C PRO A 114 -4.36 42.19 -25.00
N ALA A 115 -5.56 41.66 -25.22
CA ALA A 115 -5.76 40.26 -25.56
C ALA A 115 -5.16 39.90 -26.93
N ARG A 116 -4.73 38.65 -27.09
CA ARG A 116 -4.14 38.11 -28.34
C ARG A 116 -4.70 36.73 -28.73
N ALA A 117 -5.66 36.23 -27.96
CA ALA A 117 -6.30 34.93 -28.10
C ALA A 117 -7.68 34.97 -27.42
N ALA A 118 -8.55 34.01 -27.73
CA ALA A 118 -9.85 33.85 -27.09
C ALA A 118 -9.79 33.18 -25.70
N ASP A 119 -8.64 32.61 -25.32
CA ASP A 119 -8.46 31.93 -24.04
C ASP A 119 -8.48 32.91 -22.84
N PRO A 120 -9.23 32.60 -21.76
CA PRO A 120 -9.27 33.44 -20.57
C PRO A 120 -7.95 33.47 -19.79
N VAL A 121 -7.35 34.65 -19.64
CA VAL A 121 -6.13 34.89 -18.85
C VAL A 121 -6.46 35.60 -17.54
N PHE A 122 -6.15 34.99 -16.40
CA PHE A 122 -6.49 35.52 -15.08
C PHE A 122 -5.29 36.17 -14.36
N GLN A 123 -5.51 37.35 -13.78
CA GLN A 123 -4.52 38.11 -13.01
C GLN A 123 -5.15 38.68 -11.73
N ASN A 124 -4.31 39.03 -10.76
CA ASN A 124 -4.73 39.80 -9.57
C ASN A 124 -4.17 41.22 -9.73
N LEU A 125 -4.95 42.23 -9.38
CA LEU A 125 -4.48 43.62 -9.29
C LEU A 125 -5.28 44.40 -8.25
N SER A 126 -4.70 45.48 -7.75
CA SER A 126 -5.43 46.41 -6.87
C SER A 126 -6.15 47.45 -7.70
N PHE A 127 -7.47 47.58 -7.51
CA PHE A 127 -8.30 48.55 -8.20
C PHE A 127 -9.14 49.34 -7.19
N ARG A 128 -9.05 50.67 -7.25
CA ARG A 128 -9.84 51.62 -6.42
C ARG A 128 -9.73 51.41 -4.89
N GLY A 129 -8.70 50.71 -4.43
CA GLY A 129 -8.41 50.40 -3.03
C GLY A 129 -8.57 48.91 -2.66
N ASP A 130 -9.14 48.10 -3.55
CA ASP A 130 -9.48 46.70 -3.30
C ASP A 130 -8.60 45.75 -4.10
N GLU A 131 -8.31 44.57 -3.55
CA GLU A 131 -7.71 43.47 -4.31
C GLU A 131 -8.79 42.80 -5.17
N ILE A 132 -8.66 42.89 -6.49
CA ILE A 132 -9.59 42.28 -7.44
C ILE A 132 -8.95 41.14 -8.24
N ARG A 133 -9.77 40.16 -8.64
CA ARG A 133 -9.42 39.16 -9.65
C ARG A 133 -9.92 39.65 -10.99
N VAL A 134 -9.06 39.76 -12.00
CA VAL A 134 -9.44 40.13 -13.37
C VAL A 134 -9.18 38.98 -14.31
N VAL A 135 -10.14 38.69 -15.19
CA VAL A 135 -9.94 37.86 -16.38
C VAL A 135 -9.86 38.76 -17.62
N THR A 136 -8.99 38.41 -18.56
CA THR A 136 -8.88 39.02 -19.90
C THR A 136 -9.21 37.98 -20.95
N VAL A 137 -10.08 38.32 -21.90
CA VAL A 137 -10.54 37.47 -23.02
C VAL A 137 -10.47 38.31 -24.31
N GLY A 138 -9.99 37.73 -25.40
CA GLY A 138 -10.00 38.37 -26.71
C GLY A 138 -11.20 37.97 -27.56
N ARG A 139 -11.81 38.94 -28.25
CA ARG A 139 -12.66 38.66 -29.42
C ARG A 139 -11.98 39.21 -30.66
N LEU A 140 -11.69 38.34 -31.63
CA LEU A 140 -11.20 38.80 -32.92
C LEU A 140 -12.35 39.45 -33.71
N ILE A 141 -12.06 40.58 -34.35
CA ILE A 141 -12.93 41.21 -35.34
C ILE A 141 -12.13 41.49 -36.62
N SER A 142 -12.83 41.66 -37.73
CA SER A 142 -12.26 42.30 -38.92
C SER A 142 -12.98 43.60 -39.20
N LEU A 143 -12.21 44.68 -39.21
CA LEU A 143 -12.58 45.97 -39.76
C LEU A 143 -12.24 45.95 -41.27
N ALA A 144 -12.56 47.03 -42.00
CA ALA A 144 -12.49 47.06 -43.47
C ALA A 144 -11.10 46.66 -44.02
N ASP A 145 -10.03 47.17 -43.41
CA ASP A 145 -8.65 47.00 -43.88
C ASP A 145 -7.82 45.99 -43.06
N HIS A 146 -8.17 45.75 -41.79
CA HIS A 146 -7.35 44.98 -40.85
C HIS A 146 -8.18 44.09 -39.89
N ALA A 147 -7.59 42.98 -39.45
CA ALA A 147 -8.11 42.14 -38.38
C ALA A 147 -7.46 42.53 -37.03
N GLY A 148 -8.23 42.48 -35.94
CA GLY A 148 -7.79 43.00 -34.64
C GLY A 148 -8.54 42.39 -33.45
N TRP A 149 -7.90 42.41 -32.28
CA TRP A 149 -8.42 41.81 -31.05
C TRP A 149 -9.10 42.85 -30.16
N VAL A 150 -10.43 42.82 -30.12
CA VAL A 150 -11.20 43.49 -29.05
C VAL A 150 -10.85 42.82 -27.74
N THR A 151 -10.41 43.61 -26.76
CA THR A 151 -10.01 43.10 -25.44
C THR A 151 -11.17 43.28 -24.47
N VAL A 152 -11.71 42.18 -23.95
CA VAL A 152 -12.72 42.17 -22.90
C VAL A 152 -12.07 41.81 -21.58
N ARG A 153 -12.23 42.65 -20.56
CA ARG A 153 -11.82 42.36 -19.19
C ARG A 153 -13.03 42.38 -18.26
N VAL A 154 -13.07 41.45 -17.31
CA VAL A 154 -14.06 41.45 -16.22
C VAL A 154 -13.32 41.21 -14.92
N GLY A 155 -13.61 42.03 -13.92
CA GLY A 155 -13.02 42.00 -12.60
C GLY A 155 -14.06 41.83 -11.50
N GLU A 156 -13.72 41.09 -10.45
CA GLU A 156 -14.50 40.96 -9.22
C GLU A 156 -13.64 41.22 -7.99
N THR A 157 -14.22 41.78 -6.93
CA THR A 157 -13.59 41.80 -5.60
C THR A 157 -13.35 40.39 -5.07
N ARG A 158 -12.39 40.25 -4.15
CA ARG A 158 -12.02 38.94 -3.59
C ARG A 158 -12.80 38.56 -2.32
N ASP A 159 -13.85 39.29 -1.98
CA ASP A 159 -14.51 39.21 -0.67
C ASP A 159 -15.36 37.94 -0.54
N ALA A 160 -16.28 37.64 -1.46
CA ALA A 160 -17.09 36.43 -1.33
C ALA A 160 -16.30 35.13 -1.51
N ARG A 161 -15.27 35.13 -2.37
CA ARG A 161 -14.34 33.98 -2.48
C ARG A 161 -13.52 33.78 -1.19
N ALA A 162 -13.15 34.83 -0.48
CA ALA A 162 -12.52 34.75 0.83
C ALA A 162 -13.50 34.23 1.91
N LEU A 163 -14.74 34.75 1.95
CA LEU A 163 -15.79 34.29 2.85
C LEU A 163 -16.14 32.80 2.63
N LEU A 164 -16.28 32.36 1.37
CA LEU A 164 -16.50 30.94 1.04
C LEU A 164 -15.33 30.07 1.50
N SER A 165 -14.09 30.49 1.24
CA SER A 165 -12.90 29.76 1.72
C SER A 165 -12.84 29.68 3.25
N ALA A 166 -13.26 30.73 3.95
CA ALA A 166 -13.31 30.75 5.42
C ALA A 166 -14.41 29.81 5.95
N GLU A 167 -15.59 29.79 5.33
CA GLU A 167 -16.70 28.91 5.71
C GLU A 167 -16.38 27.43 5.45
N LEU A 168 -15.79 27.09 4.29
CA LEU A 168 -15.33 25.73 4.00
C LEU A 168 -14.31 25.25 5.05
N THR A 169 -13.34 26.11 5.40
CA THR A 169 -12.36 25.83 6.46
C THR A 169 -13.06 25.65 7.82
N ARG A 170 -13.99 26.53 8.18
CA ARG A 170 -14.75 26.49 9.45
C ARG A 170 -15.58 25.21 9.59
N ARG A 171 -16.19 24.74 8.49
CA ARG A 171 -16.94 23.47 8.46
C ARG A 171 -16.02 22.26 8.62
N ALA A 172 -14.79 22.29 8.08
CA ALA A 172 -13.83 21.20 8.20
C ALA A 172 -13.22 21.05 9.60
N VAL A 173 -13.11 22.13 10.38
CA VAL A 173 -12.55 22.10 11.75
C VAL A 173 -13.33 21.19 12.70
N TRP A 174 -14.67 21.21 12.68
CA TRP A 174 -15.48 20.45 13.64
C TRP A 174 -15.34 18.92 13.49
N PRO A 175 -15.42 18.31 12.29
CA PRO A 175 -15.12 16.89 12.09
C PRO A 175 -13.70 16.50 12.49
N LEU A 176 -12.70 17.36 12.24
CA LEU A 176 -11.30 17.09 12.62
C LEU A 176 -11.12 17.09 14.15
N LEU A 177 -11.72 18.05 14.87
CA LEU A 177 -11.73 18.08 16.33
C LEU A 177 -12.48 16.87 16.93
N ALA A 178 -13.60 16.47 16.33
CA ALA A 178 -14.35 15.29 16.76
C ALA A 178 -13.52 13.99 16.58
N LEU A 179 -12.87 13.83 15.42
CA LEU A 179 -11.99 12.70 15.14
C LEU A 179 -10.79 12.65 16.09
N ALA A 180 -10.16 13.79 16.36
CA ALA A 180 -9.06 13.91 17.34
C ALA A 180 -9.53 13.56 18.77
N GLY A 181 -10.74 13.98 19.15
CA GLY A 181 -11.37 13.62 20.43
C GLY A 181 -11.64 12.11 20.56
N VAL A 182 -12.16 11.48 19.51
CA VAL A 182 -12.37 10.02 19.45
C VAL A 182 -11.04 9.27 19.51
N ALA A 183 -10.02 9.71 18.76
CA ALA A 183 -8.69 9.12 18.79
C ALA A 183 -8.05 9.23 20.19
N LEU A 184 -8.15 10.40 20.84
CA LEU A 184 -7.65 10.60 22.20
C LEU A 184 -8.39 9.72 23.22
N LEU A 185 -9.71 9.55 23.08
CA LEU A 185 -10.52 8.64 23.89
C LEU A 185 -10.11 7.17 23.69
N LEU A 186 -9.88 6.73 22.45
CA LEU A 186 -9.43 5.38 22.15
C LEU A 186 -8.03 5.12 22.73
N VAL A 187 -7.09 6.06 22.61
CA VAL A 187 -5.77 5.97 23.27
C VAL A 187 -5.91 5.96 24.79
N HIS A 188 -6.82 6.75 25.37
CA HIS A 188 -7.10 6.75 26.81
C HIS A 188 -7.63 5.40 27.32
N LEU A 189 -8.55 4.78 26.58
CA LEU A 189 -9.08 3.46 26.90
C LEU A 189 -8.02 2.36 26.68
N GLY A 190 -7.23 2.45 25.61
CA GLY A 190 -6.13 1.55 25.30
C GLY A 190 -5.05 1.56 26.39
N VAL A 191 -4.51 2.73 26.74
CA VAL A 191 -3.52 2.89 27.82
C VAL A 191 -4.08 2.44 29.18
N ARG A 192 -5.36 2.73 29.48
CA ARG A 192 -6.01 2.22 30.71
C ARG A 192 -6.14 0.69 30.72
N ARG A 193 -6.38 0.05 29.58
CA ARG A 193 -6.51 -1.40 29.46
C ARG A 193 -5.15 -2.11 29.50
N ALA A 194 -4.16 -1.60 28.76
CA ALA A 194 -2.79 -2.12 28.72
C ALA A 194 -2.09 -2.05 30.09
N LEU A 195 -2.30 -0.97 30.85
CA LEU A 195 -1.72 -0.82 32.20
C LEU A 195 -2.56 -1.49 33.31
N ARG A 196 -3.63 -2.23 32.98
CA ARG A 196 -4.48 -2.92 33.98
C ARG A 196 -3.79 -4.13 34.64
N PRO A 197 -3.06 -5.02 33.93
CA PRO A 197 -2.38 -6.16 34.55
C PRO A 197 -1.30 -5.75 35.55
N LEU A 198 -0.50 -4.73 35.22
CA LEU A 198 0.56 -4.21 36.10
C LEU A 198 0.00 -3.74 37.46
N ARG A 199 -1.19 -3.11 37.46
CA ARG A 199 -1.89 -2.71 38.69
C ARG A 199 -2.48 -3.89 39.48
N ALA A 200 -2.77 -5.01 38.81
CA ALA A 200 -3.17 -6.23 39.49
C ALA A 200 -1.97 -6.87 40.21
N ILE A 201 -0.82 -6.96 39.54
CA ILE A 201 0.45 -7.43 40.11
C ILE A 201 0.89 -6.52 41.27
N GLU A 202 0.85 -5.19 41.11
CA GLU A 202 1.12 -4.21 42.18
C GLU A 202 0.23 -4.42 43.41
N LYS A 203 -1.06 -4.69 43.20
CA LYS A 203 -2.02 -4.93 44.27
C LYS A 203 -1.82 -6.29 44.95
N GLU A 204 -1.51 -7.34 44.19
CA GLU A 204 -1.22 -8.67 44.73
C GLU A 204 0.04 -8.62 45.61
N LEU A 205 1.11 -7.98 45.14
CA LEU A 205 2.35 -7.80 45.91
C LEU A 205 2.14 -6.98 47.19
N ARG A 206 1.39 -5.86 47.15
CA ARG A 206 1.12 -5.06 48.36
C ARG A 206 0.18 -5.73 49.37
N ALA A 207 -0.53 -6.79 49.00
CA ALA A 207 -1.50 -7.46 49.88
C ALA A 207 -0.95 -8.71 50.58
N ARG A 208 0.26 -9.16 50.24
CA ARG A 208 0.87 -10.39 50.77
C ARG A 208 1.49 -10.19 52.15
N ALA A 209 1.43 -11.23 52.97
CA ALA A 209 2.13 -11.27 54.25
C ALA A 209 3.64 -11.48 54.05
N PRO A 210 4.52 -11.04 54.98
CA PRO A 210 5.97 -11.18 54.84
C PRO A 210 6.50 -12.60 54.62
N ASN A 211 5.71 -13.61 54.99
CA ASN A 211 6.07 -15.04 54.88
C ASN A 211 5.30 -15.76 53.75
N ASP A 212 4.47 -15.07 52.95
CA ASP A 212 3.67 -15.69 51.88
C ASP A 212 4.43 -15.77 50.55
N LEU A 213 5.18 -16.86 50.39
CA LEU A 213 6.06 -17.15 49.25
C LEU A 213 5.38 -17.96 48.14
N GLN A 214 4.04 -18.00 48.08
CA GLN A 214 3.33 -18.61 46.96
C GLN A 214 3.60 -17.85 45.65
N PRO A 215 3.64 -18.50 44.47
CA PRO A 215 3.79 -17.79 43.20
C PRO A 215 2.67 -16.77 42.96
N LEU A 216 3.00 -15.68 42.27
CA LEU A 216 2.05 -14.69 41.76
C LEU A 216 1.10 -15.34 40.75
N ARG A 217 -0.20 -14.99 40.83
CA ARG A 217 -1.25 -15.57 39.98
C ARG A 217 -1.96 -14.55 39.08
N ALA A 218 -1.68 -13.26 39.24
CA ALA A 218 -2.14 -12.24 38.30
C ALA A 218 -1.58 -12.51 36.88
N PRO A 219 -2.42 -12.48 35.83
CA PRO A 219 -1.97 -12.76 34.46
C PRO A 219 -1.04 -11.64 33.96
N ALA A 220 0.18 -12.01 33.60
CA ALA A 220 1.18 -11.12 33.00
C ALA A 220 0.97 -11.00 31.48
N PRO A 221 1.10 -9.79 30.89
CA PRO A 221 1.36 -9.66 29.46
C PRO A 221 2.84 -10.00 29.17
N HIS A 222 3.15 -10.39 27.95
CA HIS A 222 4.44 -11.00 27.57
C HIS A 222 5.64 -10.10 27.93
N GLU A 223 5.48 -8.78 27.86
CA GLU A 223 6.52 -7.78 28.13
C GLU A 223 6.97 -7.71 29.61
N VAL A 224 6.30 -8.44 30.52
CA VAL A 224 6.72 -8.63 31.92
C VAL A 224 6.61 -10.08 32.40
N ASP A 225 6.42 -11.04 31.49
CA ASP A 225 6.30 -12.46 31.86
C ASP A 225 7.63 -13.03 32.40
N GLU A 226 8.77 -12.64 31.81
CA GLU A 226 10.11 -12.94 32.34
C GLU A 226 10.31 -12.36 33.75
N LEU A 227 9.79 -11.16 34.02
CA LEU A 227 9.90 -10.49 35.33
C LEU A 227 9.04 -11.19 36.39
N VAL A 228 7.83 -11.60 36.05
CA VAL A 228 6.95 -12.37 36.95
C VAL A 228 7.51 -13.79 37.18
N THR A 229 8.07 -14.41 36.15
CA THR A 229 8.76 -15.71 36.25
C THR A 229 9.97 -15.62 37.17
N ALA A 230 10.87 -14.64 36.97
CA ALA A 230 12.05 -14.44 37.82
C ALA A 230 11.67 -14.16 39.29
N LEU A 231 10.58 -13.43 39.53
CA LEU A 231 10.06 -13.14 40.87
C LEU A 231 9.43 -14.38 41.53
N ASN A 232 8.73 -15.22 40.76
CA ASN A 232 8.21 -16.51 41.23
C ASN A 232 9.34 -17.50 41.56
N ASP A 233 10.36 -17.58 40.71
CA ASP A 233 11.58 -18.37 40.93
C ASP A 233 12.32 -17.94 42.20
N PHE A 234 12.42 -16.64 42.44
CA PHE A 234 13.01 -16.09 43.66
C PHE A 234 12.21 -16.50 44.91
N MET A 235 10.88 -16.36 44.91
CA MET A 235 10.04 -16.78 46.03
C MET A 235 10.10 -18.31 46.26
N ALA A 236 10.11 -19.11 45.21
CA ALA A 236 10.22 -20.57 45.30
C ALA A 236 11.57 -21.02 45.88
N ARG A 237 12.68 -20.40 45.43
CA ARG A 237 14.03 -20.64 46.01
C ARG A 237 14.06 -20.28 47.49
N LEU A 238 13.52 -19.11 47.85
CA LEU A 238 13.47 -18.64 49.24
C LEU A 238 12.64 -19.57 50.14
N GLY A 239 11.49 -20.05 49.65
CA GLY A 239 10.63 -20.98 50.38
C GLY A 239 11.29 -22.33 50.65
N ASN A 240 11.98 -22.89 49.65
CA ASN A 240 12.75 -24.13 49.80
C ASN A 240 13.88 -24.00 50.85
N VAL A 241 14.60 -22.87 50.85
CA VAL A 241 15.66 -22.60 51.84
C VAL A 241 15.09 -22.52 53.26
N PHE A 242 14.00 -21.77 53.48
CA PHE A 242 13.36 -21.68 54.80
C PHE A 242 12.80 -23.03 55.29
N GLY A 243 12.21 -23.83 54.41
CA GLY A 243 11.69 -25.16 54.76
C GLY A 243 12.79 -26.12 55.24
N ARG A 244 13.90 -26.22 54.49
CA ARG A 244 15.03 -27.10 54.82
C ARG A 244 15.71 -26.71 56.14
N LEU A 245 15.98 -25.41 56.34
CA LEU A 245 16.52 -24.89 57.59
C LEU A 245 15.64 -25.24 58.79
N SER A 246 14.31 -25.09 58.65
CA SER A 246 13.36 -25.36 59.74
C SER A 246 13.34 -26.83 60.16
N SER A 247 13.39 -27.77 59.20
CA SER A 247 13.39 -29.21 59.49
C SER A 247 14.71 -29.65 60.13
N LEU A 248 15.85 -29.26 59.55
CA LEU A 248 17.18 -29.66 60.04
C LEU A 248 17.44 -29.14 61.46
N LEU A 249 17.00 -27.92 61.79
CA LEU A 249 17.12 -27.37 63.14
C LEU A 249 16.25 -28.14 64.16
N ALA A 250 15.07 -28.60 63.77
CA ALA A 250 14.19 -29.37 64.66
C ALA A 250 14.76 -30.75 65.00
N ASP A 251 15.18 -31.52 63.97
CA ASP A 251 15.68 -32.88 64.15
C ASP A 251 17.04 -32.90 64.88
N ALA A 252 17.97 -32.03 64.51
CA ALA A 252 19.28 -31.94 65.16
C ALA A 252 19.16 -31.54 66.65
N ALA A 253 18.28 -30.57 66.96
CA ALA A 253 18.04 -30.16 68.35
C ALA A 253 17.44 -31.29 69.20
N HIS A 254 16.64 -32.19 68.61
CA HIS A 254 16.10 -33.33 69.34
C HIS A 254 17.15 -34.43 69.55
N GLN A 255 17.91 -34.78 68.51
CA GLN A 255 18.91 -35.86 68.56
C GLN A 255 20.12 -35.53 69.45
N VAL A 256 20.57 -34.27 69.51
CA VAL A 256 21.68 -33.85 70.40
C VAL A 256 21.26 -33.81 71.88
N ARG A 257 19.98 -33.56 72.18
CA ARG A 257 19.46 -33.42 73.55
C ARG A 257 19.51 -34.74 74.34
N THR A 258 19.27 -35.87 73.69
CA THR A 258 19.21 -37.21 74.31
C THR A 258 20.56 -37.70 74.88
N PRO A 259 21.67 -37.74 74.10
CA PRO A 259 22.98 -38.13 74.64
C PRO A 259 23.47 -37.12 75.69
N LEU A 260 23.26 -35.82 75.50
CA LEU A 260 23.65 -34.81 76.50
C LEU A 260 22.89 -34.98 77.84
N ALA A 261 21.61 -35.32 77.81
CA ALA A 261 20.85 -35.62 79.03
C ALA A 261 21.38 -36.87 79.76
N SER A 262 21.70 -37.94 79.02
CA SER A 262 22.34 -39.14 79.57
C SER A 262 23.73 -38.86 80.15
N LEU A 263 24.55 -38.07 79.45
CA LEU A 263 25.89 -37.67 79.88
C LEU A 263 25.81 -36.81 81.16
N ARG A 264 24.86 -35.87 81.24
CA ARG A 264 24.61 -35.07 82.45
C ARG A 264 24.17 -35.93 83.63
N ALA A 265 23.24 -36.86 83.43
CA ALA A 265 22.79 -37.77 84.50
C ALA A 265 23.92 -38.68 85.02
N GLN A 266 24.78 -39.21 84.13
CA GLN A 266 25.95 -39.98 84.56
C GLN A 266 26.98 -39.12 85.31
N ALA A 267 27.17 -37.86 84.90
CA ALA A 267 28.04 -36.92 85.60
C ALA A 267 27.49 -36.52 86.98
N GLU A 268 26.18 -36.28 87.10
CA GLU A 268 25.50 -36.03 88.39
C GLU A 268 25.73 -37.19 89.36
N ILE A 269 25.46 -38.44 88.95
CA ILE A 269 25.66 -39.61 89.82
C ILE A 269 27.15 -39.89 90.10
N ALA A 270 28.08 -39.45 89.23
CA ALA A 270 29.51 -39.58 89.46
C ALA A 270 30.08 -38.55 90.45
N LEU A 271 29.40 -37.42 90.69
CA LEU A 271 29.81 -36.43 91.70
C LEU A 271 29.53 -36.90 93.14
N ASP A 272 28.49 -37.72 93.32
CA ASP A 272 28.10 -38.29 94.62
C ASP A 272 28.76 -39.67 94.92
N GLU A 273 29.52 -40.24 93.99
CA GLU A 273 30.11 -41.58 94.11
C GLU A 273 31.45 -41.55 94.87
N THR A 274 31.46 -42.10 96.09
CA THR A 274 32.64 -42.10 96.97
C THR A 274 33.58 -43.31 96.82
N ASP A 275 33.18 -44.34 96.06
CA ASP A 275 34.00 -45.52 95.76
C ASP A 275 34.98 -45.25 94.58
N PRO A 276 36.31 -45.24 94.79
CA PRO A 276 37.28 -44.94 93.73
C PRO A 276 37.33 -45.96 92.58
N ALA A 277 36.79 -47.18 92.74
CA ALA A 277 36.67 -48.14 91.65
C ALA A 277 35.45 -47.82 90.78
N ARG A 278 34.29 -47.58 91.39
CA ARG A 278 33.06 -47.19 90.68
C ARG A 278 33.20 -45.83 90.00
N LEU A 279 33.87 -44.87 90.64
CA LEU A 279 34.13 -43.56 90.05
C LEU A 279 34.92 -43.68 88.74
N ARG A 280 35.92 -44.57 88.67
CA ARG A 280 36.65 -44.82 87.40
C ARG A 280 35.78 -45.46 86.33
N ASP A 281 34.93 -46.43 86.68
CA ASP A 281 33.99 -47.03 85.73
C ASP A 281 32.97 -46.00 85.21
N ARG A 282 32.40 -45.17 86.09
CA ARG A 282 31.52 -44.05 85.70
C ARG A 282 32.23 -43.04 84.81
N LEU A 283 33.47 -42.65 85.13
CA LEU A 283 34.28 -41.76 84.29
C LEU A 283 34.57 -42.40 82.91
N GLY A 284 34.79 -43.71 82.85
CA GLY A 284 34.89 -44.47 81.60
C GLY A 284 33.60 -44.40 80.78
N ARG A 285 32.42 -44.58 81.40
CA ARG A 285 31.10 -44.43 80.75
C ARG A 285 30.82 -43.00 80.29
N ILE A 286 31.20 -41.99 81.09
CA ILE A 286 31.10 -40.57 80.74
C ILE A 286 31.98 -40.26 79.52
N HIS A 287 33.22 -40.76 79.50
CA HIS A 287 34.12 -40.62 78.36
C HIS A 287 33.58 -41.32 77.11
N ALA A 288 33.08 -42.57 77.23
CA ALA A 288 32.47 -43.29 76.12
C ALA A 288 31.23 -42.57 75.56
N ASN A 289 30.35 -42.03 76.42
CA ASN A 289 29.21 -41.22 76.00
C ASN A 289 29.63 -39.90 75.36
N ALA A 290 30.70 -39.26 75.82
CA ALA A 290 31.26 -38.05 75.22
C ALA A 290 31.87 -38.32 73.83
N VAL A 291 32.58 -39.45 73.68
CA VAL A 291 33.10 -39.91 72.39
C VAL A 291 31.96 -40.25 71.43
N GLN A 292 30.91 -40.95 71.88
CA GLN A 292 29.72 -41.20 71.06
C GLN A 292 29.00 -39.90 70.66
N ALA A 293 28.84 -38.94 71.58
CA ALA A 293 28.22 -37.65 71.27
C ALA A 293 29.05 -36.85 70.25
N SER A 294 30.38 -36.86 70.38
CA SER A 294 31.31 -36.23 69.43
C SER A 294 31.27 -36.91 68.06
N GLN A 295 31.24 -38.24 68.01
CA GLN A 295 31.04 -39.02 66.79
C GLN A 295 29.69 -38.74 66.14
N LEU A 296 28.60 -38.64 66.92
CA LEU A 296 27.27 -38.29 66.42
C LEU A 296 27.25 -36.88 65.81
N VAL A 297 27.89 -35.90 66.45
CA VAL A 297 28.03 -34.53 65.91
C VAL A 297 28.85 -34.53 64.61
N GLY A 298 30.00 -35.22 64.58
CA GLY A 298 30.80 -35.38 63.36
C GLY A 298 30.01 -36.07 62.24
N GLN A 299 29.19 -37.07 62.57
CA GLN A 299 28.36 -37.79 61.61
C GLN A 299 27.19 -36.94 61.09
N ILE A 300 26.56 -36.10 61.94
CA ILE A 300 25.54 -35.11 61.52
C ILE A 300 26.15 -34.07 60.55
N LEU A 301 27.40 -33.64 60.78
CA LEU A 301 28.12 -32.73 59.89
C LEU A 301 28.49 -33.40 58.55
N MET A 302 28.84 -34.69 58.55
CA MET A 302 28.99 -35.51 57.34
C MET A 302 27.67 -35.62 56.57
N ASP A 303 26.57 -35.93 57.26
CA ASP A 303 25.23 -36.08 56.67
C ASP A 303 24.78 -34.78 56.01
N ALA A 304 24.95 -33.64 56.69
CA ALA A 304 24.68 -32.31 56.13
C ALA A 304 25.52 -32.02 54.87
N THR A 305 26.78 -32.46 54.83
CA THR A 305 27.68 -32.27 53.68
C THR A 305 27.25 -33.13 52.47
N ILE A 306 26.85 -34.39 52.71
CA ILE A 306 26.37 -35.29 51.65
C ILE A 306 25.00 -34.86 51.13
N ILE A 307 24.07 -34.48 52.02
CA ILE A 307 22.75 -33.95 51.64
C ILE A 307 22.91 -32.68 50.81
N HIS A 308 23.79 -31.74 51.20
CA HIS A 308 23.99 -30.50 50.45
C HIS A 308 24.52 -30.74 49.02
N ARG A 309 25.36 -31.78 48.81
CA ARG A 309 25.80 -32.22 47.47
C ARG A 309 24.71 -32.90 46.65
N LEU A 310 23.91 -33.78 47.28
CA LEU A 310 22.76 -34.40 46.61
C LEU A 310 21.71 -33.35 46.19
N GLU A 311 21.64 -32.21 46.88
CA GLU A 311 20.78 -31.09 46.51
C GLU A 311 21.36 -30.15 45.43
N SER A 312 22.68 -30.15 45.17
CA SER A 312 23.33 -29.21 44.24
C SER A 312 23.28 -29.62 42.76
N ARG A 313 22.82 -30.84 42.45
CA ARG A 313 22.50 -31.33 41.09
C ARG A 313 23.62 -31.25 40.03
N GLU A 314 24.89 -31.38 40.43
CA GLU A 314 26.00 -31.62 39.49
C GLU A 314 26.06 -33.10 39.05
N ASN A 315 24.96 -33.60 38.49
CA ASN A 315 24.84 -34.98 37.99
C ASN A 315 25.58 -35.11 36.63
N ALA A 316 26.89 -35.30 36.68
CA ALA A 316 27.69 -35.61 35.50
C ALA A 316 27.49 -37.08 35.05
N PRO A 317 27.70 -37.42 33.77
CA PRO A 317 27.79 -38.81 33.34
C PRO A 317 29.08 -39.46 33.87
N VAL A 318 28.96 -40.32 34.87
CA VAL A 318 30.09 -41.00 35.52
C VAL A 318 30.26 -42.43 34.98
N PRO A 319 31.45 -42.80 34.47
CA PRO A 319 31.74 -44.19 34.08
C PRO A 319 31.85 -45.07 35.33
N VAL A 320 30.97 -46.06 35.46
CA VAL A 320 30.81 -46.83 36.71
C VAL A 320 32.08 -47.65 37.04
N ALA A 321 32.78 -48.17 36.04
CA ALA A 321 34.07 -48.87 36.24
C ALA A 321 35.10 -48.02 36.99
N GLY A 322 35.18 -46.71 36.68
CA GLY A 322 36.08 -45.78 37.34
C GLY A 322 35.73 -45.52 38.81
N VAL A 323 34.45 -45.60 39.18
CA VAL A 323 34.01 -45.53 40.59
C VAL A 323 34.45 -46.78 41.36
N VAL A 324 34.35 -47.96 40.74
CA VAL A 324 34.80 -49.22 41.36
C VAL A 324 36.31 -49.20 41.59
N GLU A 325 37.08 -48.75 40.61
CA GLU A 325 38.51 -48.55 40.76
C GLU A 325 38.87 -47.54 41.87
N ASP A 326 38.25 -46.36 41.89
CA ASP A 326 38.56 -45.30 42.86
C ASP A 326 38.23 -45.70 44.30
N ALA A 327 37.15 -46.48 44.51
CA ALA A 327 36.79 -46.97 45.84
C ALA A 327 37.81 -48.00 46.34
N LEU A 328 38.17 -48.98 45.51
CA LEU A 328 39.12 -50.02 45.87
C LEU A 328 40.54 -49.48 46.10
N LYS A 329 40.99 -48.48 45.32
CA LYS A 329 42.27 -47.77 45.53
C LYS A 329 42.36 -47.02 46.88
N SER A 330 41.24 -46.86 47.60
CA SER A 330 41.18 -46.14 48.90
C SER A 330 41.19 -47.05 50.13
N LEU A 331 41.36 -48.37 49.96
CA LEU A 331 41.39 -49.37 51.01
C LEU A 331 42.83 -49.84 51.35
N ASP A 332 43.04 -50.32 52.57
CA ASP A 332 44.35 -50.82 53.01
C ASP A 332 44.85 -52.00 52.15
N PRO A 333 46.17 -52.10 51.86
CA PRO A 333 46.74 -53.17 51.04
C PRO A 333 46.40 -54.59 51.54
N ALA A 334 46.32 -54.78 52.86
CA ALA A 334 45.96 -56.05 53.48
C ALA A 334 44.47 -56.43 53.28
N ALA A 335 43.58 -55.44 53.15
CA ALA A 335 42.19 -55.66 52.78
C ALA A 335 42.05 -55.94 51.27
N MET A 336 42.77 -55.18 50.44
CA MET A 336 42.77 -55.35 48.98
C MET A 336 43.24 -56.73 48.52
N ALA A 337 44.19 -57.36 49.22
CA ALA A 337 44.64 -58.73 48.93
C ALA A 337 43.53 -59.80 49.03
N ARG A 338 42.36 -59.46 49.59
CA ARG A 338 41.22 -60.37 49.81
C ARG A 338 40.01 -60.08 48.92
N ILE A 339 40.09 -59.04 48.08
CA ILE A 339 39.00 -58.61 47.20
C ILE A 339 39.26 -59.13 45.78
N ARG A 340 38.24 -59.74 45.17
CA ARG A 340 38.27 -60.20 43.78
C ARG A 340 37.24 -59.42 42.97
N THR A 341 37.68 -58.77 41.91
CA THR A 341 36.83 -57.87 41.10
C THR A 341 36.56 -58.47 39.72
N ARG A 342 35.30 -58.42 39.27
CA ARG A 342 34.87 -58.80 37.92
C ARG A 342 33.99 -57.70 37.32
N MET A 343 34.22 -57.35 36.07
CA MET A 343 33.41 -56.38 35.33
C MET A 343 33.02 -56.95 33.97
N ASP A 344 31.77 -56.76 33.58
CA ASP A 344 31.27 -57.02 32.23
C ASP A 344 31.74 -55.88 31.29
N PRO A 345 32.36 -56.17 30.13
CA PRO A 345 32.77 -55.17 29.14
C PRO A 345 31.66 -54.23 28.65
N ALA A 346 30.39 -54.66 28.68
CA ALA A 346 29.24 -53.81 28.37
C ALA A 346 28.92 -52.86 29.53
N ALA A 347 28.82 -53.40 30.76
CA ALA A 347 28.56 -52.59 31.97
C ALA A 347 29.70 -51.60 32.29
N ALA A 348 30.94 -51.95 31.96
CA ALA A 348 32.12 -51.10 32.17
C ALA A 348 32.08 -49.80 31.34
N GLN A 349 31.35 -49.80 30.22
CA GLN A 349 31.16 -48.62 29.35
C GLN A 349 29.91 -47.80 29.72
N ALA A 350 29.10 -48.26 30.68
CA ALA A 350 27.89 -47.55 31.09
C ALA A 350 28.20 -46.25 31.85
N LEU A 351 27.49 -45.19 31.47
CA LEU A 351 27.51 -43.89 32.13
C LEU A 351 26.25 -43.77 33.00
N VAL A 352 26.44 -43.54 34.30
CA VAL A 352 25.37 -43.24 35.27
C VAL A 352 25.44 -41.77 35.64
N ALA A 353 24.32 -41.05 35.57
CA ALA A 353 24.27 -39.62 35.91
C ALA A 353 24.34 -39.40 37.44
N GLY A 354 25.44 -38.84 37.96
CA GLY A 354 25.63 -38.74 39.42
C GLY A 354 26.88 -37.99 39.92
N ASP A 355 27.00 -37.90 41.25
CA ASP A 355 28.22 -37.44 41.93
C ASP A 355 29.19 -38.64 42.10
N ARG A 356 30.35 -38.57 41.42
CA ARG A 356 31.41 -39.60 41.45
C ARG A 356 31.93 -39.88 42.86
N VAL A 357 31.98 -38.87 43.73
CA VAL A 357 32.41 -39.02 45.14
C VAL A 357 31.32 -39.71 45.95
N ALA A 358 30.06 -39.32 45.79
CA ALA A 358 28.94 -39.97 46.50
C ALA A 358 28.84 -41.47 46.13
N LEU A 359 28.94 -41.80 44.84
CA LEU A 359 28.95 -43.18 44.35
C LEU A 359 30.18 -43.97 44.84
N ARG A 360 31.35 -43.32 44.97
CA ARG A 360 32.56 -43.93 45.53
C ARG A 360 32.41 -44.27 47.02
N GLU A 361 31.95 -43.32 47.83
CA GLU A 361 31.74 -43.55 49.26
C GLU A 361 30.63 -44.58 49.52
N MET A 362 29.60 -44.65 48.67
CA MET A 362 28.58 -45.69 48.68
C MET A 362 29.20 -47.09 48.52
N LEU A 363 30.01 -47.31 47.47
CA LEU A 363 30.66 -48.61 47.26
C LEU A 363 31.67 -48.92 48.37
N LYS A 364 32.44 -47.92 48.83
CA LYS A 364 33.37 -48.08 49.96
C LYS A 364 32.63 -48.56 51.22
N ASN A 365 31.49 -47.97 51.56
CA ASN A 365 30.66 -48.41 52.68
C ASN A 365 30.21 -49.87 52.52
N LEU A 366 29.85 -50.33 51.32
CA LEU A 366 29.51 -51.75 51.10
C LEU A 366 30.71 -52.68 51.34
N VAL A 367 31.89 -52.33 50.82
CA VAL A 367 33.10 -53.16 50.95
C VAL A 367 33.63 -53.17 52.40
N GLU A 368 33.58 -52.04 53.11
CA GLU A 368 33.97 -51.95 54.53
C GLU A 368 33.04 -52.79 55.43
N ASN A 369 31.73 -52.79 55.19
CA ASN A 369 30.80 -53.68 55.91
C ASN A 369 31.08 -55.17 55.61
N ALA A 370 31.39 -55.52 54.35
CA ALA A 370 31.77 -56.89 53.97
C ALA A 370 33.08 -57.35 54.65
N LEU A 371 34.09 -56.46 54.73
CA LEU A 371 35.35 -56.72 55.43
C LEU A 371 35.15 -56.93 56.94
N LEU A 372 34.29 -56.13 57.56
CA LEU A 372 33.97 -56.21 58.99
C LEU A 372 33.24 -57.52 59.36
N HIS A 373 32.29 -57.96 58.52
CA HIS A 373 31.42 -59.10 58.82
C HIS A 373 31.92 -60.46 58.31
N ALA A 374 32.94 -60.49 57.44
CA ALA A 374 33.59 -61.72 56.98
C ALA A 374 35.12 -61.67 57.23
N PRO A 375 35.60 -61.72 58.49
CA PRO A 375 36.98 -61.40 58.83
C PRO A 375 38.05 -62.29 58.21
N GLU A 376 37.73 -63.53 57.78
CA GLU A 376 38.67 -64.45 57.11
C GLU A 376 38.27 -64.83 55.67
N GLY A 377 37.13 -64.33 55.16
CA GLY A 377 36.61 -64.69 53.84
C GLY A 377 37.17 -63.83 52.69
N PRO A 378 37.17 -64.34 51.43
CA PRO A 378 37.31 -63.49 50.25
C PRO A 378 36.01 -62.72 49.98
N ILE A 379 36.15 -61.51 49.45
CA ILE A 379 35.03 -60.63 49.07
C ILE A 379 35.02 -60.48 47.56
N ASP A 380 33.85 -60.64 46.95
CA ASP A 380 33.68 -60.59 45.51
C ASP A 380 32.90 -59.33 45.11
N VAL A 381 33.53 -58.47 44.29
CA VAL A 381 32.94 -57.22 43.77
C VAL A 381 32.68 -57.40 42.28
N THR A 382 31.43 -57.21 41.87
CA THR A 382 30.92 -57.55 40.54
C THR A 382 30.16 -56.36 39.94
N LEU A 383 30.47 -56.01 38.69
CA LEU A 383 29.74 -55.01 37.89
C LEU A 383 29.23 -55.70 36.61
N GLU A 384 27.92 -55.90 36.53
CA GLU A 384 27.28 -56.67 35.45
C GLU A 384 26.07 -55.89 34.89
N GLN A 385 25.73 -56.07 33.61
CA GLN A 385 24.60 -55.36 33.01
C GLN A 385 23.28 -56.06 33.37
N SER A 386 22.44 -55.40 34.18
CA SER A 386 21.17 -55.96 34.66
C SER A 386 20.05 -55.82 33.62
N ARG A 387 20.06 -54.73 32.84
CA ARG A 387 19.10 -54.41 31.76
C ARG A 387 19.77 -53.54 30.69
N PRO A 388 19.18 -53.38 29.49
CA PRO A 388 19.70 -52.46 28.47
C PRO A 388 19.90 -51.02 28.97
N ASP A 389 19.10 -50.61 29.97
CA ASP A 389 19.06 -49.29 30.60
C ASP A 389 19.61 -49.29 32.05
N ARG A 390 20.16 -50.40 32.57
CA ARG A 390 20.63 -50.49 33.96
C ARG A 390 21.89 -51.36 34.16
N VAL A 391 22.68 -51.02 35.18
CA VAL A 391 23.85 -51.78 35.61
C VAL A 391 23.80 -52.08 37.10
N ALA A 392 24.12 -53.32 37.49
CA ALA A 392 24.12 -53.79 38.86
C ALA A 392 25.55 -53.88 39.40
N LEU A 393 25.80 -53.16 40.49
CA LEU A 393 27.04 -53.16 41.26
C LEU A 393 26.82 -54.00 42.53
N THR A 394 27.45 -55.16 42.61
CA THR A 394 27.17 -56.18 43.63
C THR A 394 28.41 -56.57 44.41
N VAL A 395 28.32 -56.51 45.74
CA VAL A 395 29.36 -56.94 46.69
C VAL A 395 28.87 -58.19 47.41
N GLN A 396 29.71 -59.23 47.49
CA GLN A 396 29.38 -60.51 48.13
C GLN A 396 30.45 -60.89 49.16
N ASP A 397 30.03 -61.26 50.37
CA ASP A 397 30.91 -61.71 51.45
C ASP A 397 30.74 -63.20 51.80
N ARG A 398 31.29 -63.64 52.93
CA ARG A 398 31.05 -64.96 53.55
C ARG A 398 30.82 -64.84 55.06
N GLY A 399 30.16 -63.77 55.48
CA GLY A 399 29.75 -63.53 56.87
C GLY A 399 28.52 -64.36 57.27
N PRO A 400 27.91 -64.08 58.44
CA PRO A 400 26.75 -64.81 58.94
C PRO A 400 25.44 -64.56 58.17
N GLY A 401 25.44 -63.67 57.16
CA GLY A 401 24.23 -63.22 56.46
C GLY A 401 23.38 -62.26 57.30
N ILE A 402 22.17 -61.95 56.83
CA ILE A 402 21.18 -61.14 57.54
C ILE A 402 19.82 -61.85 57.43
N PRO A 403 19.09 -62.12 58.53
CA PRO A 403 17.76 -62.75 58.45
C PRO A 403 16.76 -61.96 57.59
N ASP A 404 15.89 -62.65 56.85
CA ASP A 404 14.89 -62.02 55.95
C ASP A 404 14.00 -60.98 56.65
N ASP A 405 13.61 -61.23 57.91
CA ASP A 405 12.80 -60.31 58.72
C ASP A 405 13.57 -59.03 59.13
N GLU A 406 14.90 -59.02 58.99
CA GLU A 406 15.76 -57.88 59.30
C GLU A 406 16.27 -57.12 58.06
N LYS A 407 16.26 -57.72 56.86
CA LYS A 407 16.83 -57.11 55.64
C LYS A 407 16.25 -55.73 55.29
N GLN A 408 14.95 -55.49 55.52
CA GLN A 408 14.35 -54.15 55.37
C GLN A 408 14.61 -53.24 56.59
N ALA A 409 14.79 -53.82 57.78
CA ALA A 409 15.02 -53.06 59.00
C ALA A 409 16.43 -52.44 59.04
N VAL A 410 17.47 -53.16 58.58
CA VAL A 410 18.86 -52.68 58.57
C VAL A 410 19.14 -51.54 57.57
N LEU A 411 18.18 -51.25 56.68
CA LEU A 411 18.22 -50.06 55.81
C LEU A 411 17.75 -48.79 56.54
N GLN A 412 17.11 -48.92 57.69
CA GLN A 412 16.71 -47.78 58.52
C GLN A 412 17.90 -47.30 59.36
N ARG A 413 18.11 -45.98 59.38
CA ARG A 413 19.19 -45.33 60.14
C ARG A 413 19.28 -45.84 61.58
N PHE A 414 20.49 -46.19 62.02
CA PHE A 414 20.84 -46.70 63.35
C PHE A 414 20.30 -48.10 63.72
N ARG A 415 19.59 -48.82 62.84
CA ARG A 415 19.19 -50.21 63.12
C ARG A 415 20.35 -51.19 62.86
N ARG A 416 20.44 -52.23 63.69
CA ARG A 416 21.42 -53.33 63.58
C ARG A 416 20.69 -54.66 63.60
N GLY A 417 21.19 -55.65 62.86
CA GLY A 417 20.66 -57.02 62.89
C GLY A 417 21.03 -57.78 64.18
N ARG A 418 20.26 -58.81 64.53
CA ARG A 418 20.42 -59.65 65.73
C ARG A 418 21.81 -60.29 65.85
N ALA A 419 22.44 -60.64 64.72
CA ALA A 419 23.77 -61.26 64.67
C ALA A 419 24.93 -60.30 65.03
N ALA A 420 24.71 -58.99 65.06
CA ALA A 420 25.75 -57.97 65.24
C ALA A 420 25.73 -57.29 66.62
N ARG A 421 25.15 -57.93 67.64
CA ARG A 421 24.88 -57.31 68.95
C ARG A 421 26.16 -56.97 69.75
N ASP A 422 27.20 -57.77 69.64
CA ASP A 422 28.44 -57.63 70.42
C ASP A 422 29.60 -56.99 69.63
N GLY A 423 29.30 -56.36 68.47
CA GLY A 423 30.30 -55.84 67.53
C GLY A 423 30.35 -54.30 67.39
N THR A 424 31.52 -53.79 67.02
CA THR A 424 31.76 -52.37 66.71
C THR A 424 31.27 -51.99 65.31
N GLY A 425 30.14 -51.31 65.21
CA GLY A 425 29.62 -50.74 63.97
C GLY A 425 28.51 -49.71 64.23
N SER A 426 28.35 -48.69 63.38
CA SER A 426 27.45 -47.55 63.65
C SER A 426 25.97 -47.84 63.40
N GLY A 427 25.64 -48.80 62.52
CA GLY A 427 24.27 -49.02 62.04
C GLY A 427 23.80 -47.96 61.02
N LEU A 428 24.72 -47.22 60.40
CA LEU A 428 24.40 -46.19 59.39
C LEU A 428 24.79 -46.57 57.95
N GLY A 429 25.85 -47.37 57.75
CA GLY A 429 26.42 -47.63 56.42
C GLY A 429 25.39 -48.06 55.36
N LEU A 430 24.59 -49.10 55.62
CA LEU A 430 23.57 -49.57 54.67
C LEU A 430 22.46 -48.53 54.42
N SER A 431 22.11 -47.71 55.43
CA SER A 431 21.13 -46.62 55.24
C SER A 431 21.67 -45.45 54.42
N ILE A 432 22.99 -45.21 54.45
CA ILE A 432 23.68 -44.26 53.57
C ILE A 432 23.73 -44.82 52.15
N VAL A 433 24.05 -46.12 51.98
CA VAL A 433 24.07 -46.78 50.67
C VAL A 433 22.69 -46.74 50.01
N ASP A 434 21.61 -47.07 50.73
CA ASP A 434 20.23 -46.97 50.23
C ASP A 434 19.86 -45.52 49.87
N SER A 435 20.26 -44.54 50.69
CA SER A 435 20.04 -43.11 50.41
C SER A 435 20.76 -42.65 49.13
N VAL A 436 22.03 -43.03 48.93
CA VAL A 436 22.80 -42.67 47.73
C VAL A 436 22.29 -43.43 46.50
N ALA A 437 21.94 -44.71 46.63
CA ALA A 437 21.35 -45.50 45.54
C ALA A 437 20.07 -44.86 45.02
N ARG A 438 19.12 -44.54 45.92
CA ARG A 438 17.86 -43.86 45.55
C ARG A 438 18.10 -42.45 44.98
N GLY A 439 19.07 -41.71 45.53
CA GLY A 439 19.47 -40.40 45.01
C GLY A 439 19.98 -40.43 43.56
N HIS A 440 20.48 -41.59 43.11
CA HIS A 440 20.95 -41.84 41.74
C HIS A 440 19.95 -42.65 40.89
N GLY A 441 18.66 -42.66 41.26
CA GLY A 441 17.61 -43.38 40.54
C GLY A 441 17.75 -44.91 40.62
N GLY A 442 18.54 -45.41 41.56
CA GLY A 442 18.81 -46.82 41.81
C GLY A 442 18.08 -47.39 43.02
N ALA A 443 18.37 -48.66 43.33
CA ALA A 443 17.88 -49.34 44.53
C ALA A 443 18.93 -50.31 45.07
N LEU A 444 19.09 -50.34 46.41
CA LEU A 444 19.85 -51.38 47.11
C LEU A 444 18.95 -52.59 47.38
N THR A 445 19.48 -53.79 47.14
CA THR A 445 18.87 -55.07 47.48
C THR A 445 19.84 -55.93 48.28
N LEU A 446 19.30 -56.71 49.21
CA LEU A 446 20.04 -57.62 50.08
C LEU A 446 19.49 -59.04 49.90
N ALA A 447 20.35 -60.01 49.61
CA ALA A 447 19.99 -61.42 49.43
C ALA A 447 21.03 -62.32 50.13
N ASP A 448 20.66 -63.56 50.44
CA ASP A 448 21.61 -64.51 51.04
C ASP A 448 22.45 -65.22 49.99
N ARG A 449 23.71 -65.45 50.32
CA ARG A 449 24.66 -66.09 49.41
C ARG A 449 24.53 -67.61 49.47
N PRO A 450 24.39 -68.32 48.32
CA PRO A 450 24.47 -69.77 48.29
C PRO A 450 25.81 -70.26 48.86
N GLY A 451 25.75 -71.01 49.97
CA GLY A 451 26.93 -71.45 50.73
C GLY A 451 27.35 -70.55 51.90
N GLY A 452 26.58 -69.51 52.23
CA GLY A 452 26.82 -68.60 53.36
C GLY A 452 27.46 -67.27 52.95
N GLY A 453 27.05 -66.19 53.63
CA GLY A 453 27.39 -64.80 53.31
C GLY A 453 26.19 -63.96 52.89
N LEU A 454 26.42 -62.65 52.77
CA LEU A 454 25.47 -61.68 52.23
C LEU A 454 25.82 -61.34 50.77
N VAL A 455 24.79 -61.03 49.98
CA VAL A 455 24.89 -60.41 48.65
C VAL A 455 24.18 -59.05 48.73
N ALA A 456 24.94 -57.96 48.57
CA ALA A 456 24.42 -56.61 48.53
C ALA A 456 24.56 -56.05 47.10
N SER A 457 23.45 -55.80 46.42
CA SER A 457 23.41 -55.38 45.01
C SER A 457 22.70 -54.04 44.83
N VAL A 458 23.37 -53.09 44.18
CA VAL A 458 22.84 -51.76 43.85
C VAL A 458 22.63 -51.67 42.34
N ASP A 459 21.37 -51.55 41.91
CA ASP A 459 20.98 -51.49 40.50
C ASP A 459 20.69 -50.04 40.09
N LEU A 460 21.54 -49.48 39.21
CA LEU A 460 21.59 -48.07 38.79
C LEU A 460 21.12 -47.89 37.33
N ALA A 461 20.51 -46.74 37.01
CA ALA A 461 20.06 -46.43 35.65
C ALA A 461 21.18 -45.80 34.78
N ALA A 462 21.28 -46.22 33.53
CA ALA A 462 22.24 -45.75 32.53
C ALA A 462 21.51 -45.31 31.24
N GLU A 463 21.97 -44.22 30.60
CA GLU A 463 21.23 -43.60 29.49
C GLU A 463 21.53 -44.24 28.11
N PRO A 464 20.50 -44.65 27.34
CA PRO A 464 20.63 -45.03 25.94
C PRO A 464 20.55 -43.83 24.99
N ALA A 465 21.33 -43.83 23.90
CA ALA A 465 21.43 -42.71 22.97
C ALA A 465 20.17 -42.50 22.09
N PRO A 466 19.58 -41.28 22.00
CA PRO A 466 18.32 -41.03 21.30
C PRO A 466 18.45 -40.38 19.91
N HIS A 467 17.46 -40.63 19.03
CA HIS A 467 17.23 -39.94 17.74
C HIS A 467 15.72 -39.63 17.53
N ARG A 468 15.38 -38.70 16.61
CA ARG A 468 14.01 -38.13 16.41
C ARG A 468 13.40 -38.40 15.02
N PRO A 469 12.06 -38.50 14.89
CA PRO A 469 11.29 -38.33 13.64
C PRO A 469 10.44 -37.03 13.61
N ALA A 470 9.69 -36.76 12.51
CA ALA A 470 9.02 -35.47 12.25
C ALA A 470 7.73 -35.52 11.37
N LEU A 471 6.94 -34.42 11.46
CA LEU A 471 6.03 -33.74 10.48
C LEU A 471 5.19 -34.51 9.42
N LEU A 472 3.91 -34.12 9.29
CA LEU A 472 2.98 -34.07 8.10
C LEU A 472 1.61 -33.50 8.59
N ALA A 473 0.65 -32.96 7.81
CA ALA A 473 0.62 -32.27 6.51
C ALA A 473 -0.76 -31.58 6.27
N SER A 474 -0.97 -30.92 5.12
CA SER A 474 -2.12 -30.06 4.76
C SER A 474 -3.16 -30.69 3.80
N LEU A 475 -4.36 -30.09 3.70
CA LEU A 475 -5.42 -30.14 2.65
C LEU A 475 -6.39 -28.94 2.92
N LEU A 476 -7.29 -28.39 2.07
CA LEU A 476 -7.64 -28.46 0.64
C LEU A 476 -8.30 -27.10 0.22
N ALA A 477 -8.84 -26.93 -1.00
CA ALA A 477 -9.49 -25.67 -1.44
C ALA A 477 -10.56 -25.82 -2.56
N ALA A 478 -11.35 -24.74 -2.74
CA ALA A 478 -12.05 -24.27 -3.95
C ALA A 478 -13.35 -24.93 -4.50
N ALA A 479 -14.32 -24.06 -4.82
CA ALA A 479 -15.43 -24.14 -5.79
C ALA A 479 -15.95 -22.69 -6.01
N GLY A 480 -16.67 -22.29 -7.07
CA GLY A 480 -17.12 -22.92 -8.32
C GLY A 480 -18.14 -21.96 -8.98
N ALA A 481 -18.12 -21.76 -10.30
CA ALA A 481 -18.86 -20.66 -10.97
C ALA A 481 -19.80 -21.12 -12.09
N LEU A 482 -20.98 -20.50 -12.23
CA LEU A 482 -21.91 -20.74 -13.35
C LEU A 482 -23.05 -19.69 -13.43
N ALA A 483 -23.18 -18.96 -14.55
CA ALA A 483 -24.40 -18.27 -15.03
C ALA A 483 -24.14 -17.52 -16.35
N LEU A 484 -24.58 -18.03 -17.51
CA LEU A 484 -24.43 -17.32 -18.80
C LEU A 484 -25.38 -17.84 -19.90
N ALA A 485 -26.65 -17.37 -19.92
CA ALA A 485 -27.60 -17.62 -21.01
C ALA A 485 -28.84 -16.70 -20.95
N ALA A 486 -28.92 -15.66 -21.79
CA ALA A 486 -30.16 -14.90 -22.11
C ALA A 486 -29.96 -13.91 -23.27
N LEU A 487 -30.18 -14.33 -24.53
CA LEU A 487 -30.18 -13.43 -25.71
C LEU A 487 -31.12 -13.96 -26.81
N ALA A 488 -32.18 -13.21 -27.15
CA ALA A 488 -32.81 -13.15 -28.48
C ALA A 488 -34.08 -12.26 -28.50
N THR A 489 -34.06 -11.15 -29.25
CA THR A 489 -35.25 -10.46 -29.80
C THR A 489 -34.89 -9.80 -31.14
N PRO A 490 -35.81 -9.67 -32.12
CA PRO A 490 -35.50 -9.23 -33.48
C PRO A 490 -35.47 -7.70 -33.65
N GLY A 491 -34.76 -7.22 -34.67
CA GLY A 491 -34.66 -5.79 -35.05
C GLY A 491 -35.36 -5.43 -36.37
N PRO A 492 -35.57 -4.13 -36.65
CA PRO A 492 -36.26 -3.62 -37.85
C PRO A 492 -35.36 -3.54 -39.09
N ALA A 493 -35.94 -3.06 -40.21
CA ALA A 493 -35.35 -3.07 -41.55
C ALA A 493 -34.06 -2.22 -41.69
N ARG A 494 -33.23 -2.64 -42.66
CA ARG A 494 -31.82 -2.23 -42.81
C ARG A 494 -31.66 -1.10 -43.83
N ALA A 495 -30.97 -0.02 -43.45
CA ALA A 495 -30.34 0.89 -44.42
C ALA A 495 -29.12 0.22 -45.09
N ALA A 496 -28.57 0.80 -46.15
CA ALA A 496 -27.42 0.23 -46.86
C ALA A 496 -26.21 0.03 -45.92
N ASP A 497 -25.59 -1.16 -45.98
CA ASP A 497 -24.48 -1.53 -45.10
C ASP A 497 -23.23 -0.65 -45.33
N PRO A 498 -22.50 -0.28 -44.26
CA PRO A 498 -21.31 0.56 -44.37
C PRO A 498 -20.12 -0.23 -44.95
N VAL A 499 -19.15 0.49 -45.54
CA VAL A 499 -17.97 -0.12 -46.15
C VAL A 499 -16.97 -0.52 -45.05
N VAL A 500 -16.91 -1.81 -44.75
CA VAL A 500 -15.95 -2.38 -43.79
C VAL A 500 -14.70 -2.86 -44.52
N THR A 501 -13.54 -2.27 -44.23
CA THR A 501 -12.23 -2.77 -44.67
C THR A 501 -11.51 -3.46 -43.53
N ARG A 502 -11.01 -4.67 -43.78
CA ARG A 502 -10.18 -5.40 -42.81
C ARG A 502 -8.69 -5.26 -43.14
N PHE A 503 -7.91 -5.07 -42.08
CA PHE A 503 -6.46 -5.15 -42.05
C PHE A 503 -6.14 -6.37 -41.19
N GLU A 504 -5.79 -7.49 -41.84
CA GLU A 504 -5.61 -8.77 -41.15
C GLU A 504 -4.37 -8.76 -40.23
N ALA A 505 -4.39 -9.59 -39.19
CA ALA A 505 -3.28 -9.71 -38.24
C ALA A 505 -2.08 -10.45 -38.86
N ALA A 506 -0.86 -10.09 -38.46
CA ALA A 506 0.35 -10.82 -38.84
C ALA A 506 0.52 -12.13 -38.05
N ALA A 507 -0.06 -12.22 -36.85
CA ALA A 507 -0.11 -13.42 -36.02
C ALA A 507 -1.58 -13.71 -35.60
N PRO A 508 -2.09 -14.94 -35.81
CA PRO A 508 -3.49 -15.25 -35.54
C PRO A 508 -3.78 -15.38 -34.04
N SER A 509 -4.48 -14.39 -33.47
CA SER A 509 -4.93 -14.40 -32.06
C SER A 509 -6.45 -14.51 -31.89
N GLY A 510 -7.22 -14.33 -32.96
CA GLY A 510 -8.68 -14.14 -32.91
C GLY A 510 -9.14 -12.76 -32.42
N ARG A 511 -8.22 -11.84 -32.07
CA ARG A 511 -8.54 -10.48 -31.63
C ARG A 511 -8.71 -9.53 -32.82
N THR A 512 -9.78 -8.74 -32.81
CA THR A 512 -10.02 -7.67 -33.78
C THR A 512 -10.37 -6.39 -33.05
N LEU A 513 -9.75 -5.28 -33.44
CA LEU A 513 -10.13 -3.92 -33.07
C LEU A 513 -11.07 -3.35 -34.15
N VAL A 514 -12.28 -2.94 -33.77
CA VAL A 514 -13.24 -2.30 -34.66
C VAL A 514 -13.18 -0.78 -34.49
N ILE A 515 -12.78 -0.07 -35.54
CA ILE A 515 -12.76 1.39 -35.59
C ILE A 515 -13.85 1.83 -36.56
N ALA A 516 -14.82 2.63 -36.11
CA ALA A 516 -15.75 3.32 -37.00
C ALA A 516 -15.35 4.80 -37.11
N GLY A 517 -15.29 5.36 -38.32
CA GLY A 517 -14.82 6.73 -38.44
C GLY A 517 -14.98 7.43 -39.79
N ALA A 518 -14.80 8.75 -39.71
CA ALA A 518 -14.96 9.72 -40.80
C ALA A 518 -13.60 10.29 -41.27
N THR A 519 -12.59 9.42 -41.37
CA THR A 519 -11.27 9.75 -41.94
C THR A 519 -11.07 8.88 -43.16
N ASP A 520 -10.67 9.47 -44.29
CA ASP A 520 -10.40 8.72 -45.52
C ASP A 520 -9.52 7.50 -45.22
N ARG A 521 -10.03 6.33 -45.60
CA ARG A 521 -9.40 5.04 -45.32
C ARG A 521 -7.98 4.92 -45.89
N ALA A 522 -7.69 5.49 -47.06
CA ALA A 522 -6.34 5.46 -47.63
C ALA A 522 -5.39 6.35 -46.83
N GLN A 523 -5.88 7.51 -46.36
CA GLN A 523 -5.13 8.42 -45.50
C GLN A 523 -4.90 7.86 -44.08
N PHE A 524 -5.85 7.10 -43.52
CA PHE A 524 -5.73 6.53 -42.17
C PHE A 524 -5.02 5.16 -42.13
N ALA A 525 -4.96 4.42 -43.24
CA ALA A 525 -4.29 3.13 -43.35
C ALA A 525 -2.83 3.08 -42.83
N PRO A 526 -1.97 4.11 -42.98
CA PRO A 526 -0.62 4.10 -42.41
C PRO A 526 -0.60 4.05 -40.88
N VAL A 527 -1.57 4.68 -40.21
CA VAL A 527 -1.71 4.67 -38.74
C VAL A 527 -2.12 3.28 -38.26
N ILE A 528 -3.06 2.64 -38.96
CA ILE A 528 -3.48 1.25 -38.68
C ILE A 528 -2.30 0.29 -38.84
N ARG A 529 -1.52 0.41 -39.92
CA ARG A 529 -0.36 -0.46 -40.17
C ARG A 529 0.73 -0.30 -39.12
N ASP A 530 1.01 0.93 -38.68
CA ASP A 530 2.01 1.19 -37.64
C ASP A 530 1.60 0.61 -36.27
N PHE A 531 0.29 0.66 -35.96
CA PHE A 531 -0.26 -0.05 -34.80
C PHE A 531 -0.07 -1.57 -34.91
N GLN A 532 -0.30 -2.16 -36.09
CA GLN A 532 -0.09 -3.59 -36.32
C GLN A 532 1.40 -4.01 -36.31
N GLU A 533 2.34 -3.12 -36.64
CA GLU A 533 3.78 -3.37 -36.39
C GLU A 533 4.08 -3.50 -34.89
N ALA A 534 3.42 -2.70 -34.04
CA ALA A 534 3.53 -2.77 -32.59
C ALA A 534 2.67 -3.89 -31.95
N ARG A 535 1.61 -4.32 -32.64
CA ARG A 535 0.61 -5.32 -32.21
C ARG A 535 0.30 -6.30 -33.34
N PRO A 536 1.27 -7.16 -33.73
CA PRO A 536 1.09 -8.12 -34.82
C PRO A 536 -0.02 -9.14 -34.54
N ASP A 537 -0.41 -9.30 -33.28
CA ASP A 537 -1.53 -10.13 -32.84
C ASP A 537 -2.92 -9.56 -33.16
N VAL A 538 -3.06 -8.28 -33.54
CA VAL A 538 -4.37 -7.62 -33.68
C VAL A 538 -4.73 -7.38 -35.14
N ALA A 539 -5.90 -7.86 -35.55
CA ALA A 539 -6.55 -7.43 -36.80
C ALA A 539 -7.33 -6.13 -36.55
N VAL A 540 -7.48 -5.28 -37.58
CA VAL A 540 -8.25 -4.03 -37.47
C VAL A 540 -9.35 -4.00 -38.53
N ALA A 541 -10.60 -3.77 -38.12
CA ALA A 541 -11.72 -3.53 -39.02
C ALA A 541 -12.07 -2.04 -39.01
N TYR A 542 -11.83 -1.35 -40.13
CA TYR A 542 -12.23 0.05 -40.31
C TYR A 542 -13.59 0.13 -40.99
N VAL A 543 -14.56 0.77 -40.35
CA VAL A 543 -15.91 1.03 -40.86
C VAL A 543 -15.96 2.50 -41.30
N ASP A 544 -15.97 2.71 -42.61
CA ASP A 544 -15.91 4.04 -43.23
C ASP A 544 -17.32 4.68 -43.25
N LEU A 545 -17.49 5.83 -42.60
CA LEU A 545 -18.78 6.49 -42.35
C LEU A 545 -18.64 8.02 -42.31
N ASP A 546 -19.60 8.74 -42.91
CA ASP A 546 -19.68 10.20 -42.81
C ASP A 546 -19.86 10.67 -41.36
N THR A 547 -19.37 11.88 -41.03
CA THR A 547 -19.38 12.43 -39.66
C THR A 547 -20.74 12.38 -38.94
N SER A 548 -21.84 12.63 -39.65
CA SER A 548 -23.20 12.56 -39.11
C SER A 548 -23.77 11.13 -39.14
N ASP A 549 -23.49 10.35 -40.18
CA ASP A 549 -23.96 8.96 -40.30
C ASP A 549 -23.31 8.05 -39.25
N LEU A 550 -22.04 8.31 -38.92
CA LEU A 550 -21.33 7.73 -37.77
C LEU A 550 -22.05 7.98 -36.44
N GLN A 551 -22.53 9.21 -36.22
CA GLN A 551 -23.26 9.59 -35.01
C GLN A 551 -24.61 8.87 -34.93
N ASP A 552 -25.40 8.98 -36.00
CA ASP A 552 -26.78 8.48 -36.03
C ASP A 552 -26.82 6.95 -36.01
N ARG A 553 -25.93 6.26 -36.74
CA ARG A 553 -25.83 4.79 -36.70
C ARG A 553 -25.30 4.27 -35.39
N PHE A 554 -24.38 4.99 -34.72
CA PHE A 554 -23.89 4.62 -33.40
C PHE A 554 -25.02 4.70 -32.36
N LEU A 555 -25.77 5.81 -32.34
CA LEU A 555 -26.92 6.00 -31.46
C LEU A 555 -28.04 4.98 -31.73
N ALA A 556 -28.25 4.59 -32.99
CA ALA A 556 -29.19 3.55 -33.38
C ALA A 556 -28.69 2.10 -33.15
N GLY A 557 -27.44 1.90 -32.70
CA GLY A 557 -26.84 0.57 -32.53
C GLY A 557 -26.64 -0.21 -33.84
N SER A 558 -26.67 0.46 -34.99
CA SER A 558 -26.73 -0.14 -36.32
C SER A 558 -25.36 -0.28 -37.02
N ILE A 559 -24.28 0.20 -36.40
CA ILE A 559 -22.91 -0.06 -36.88
C ILE A 559 -22.58 -1.53 -36.63
N GLN A 560 -22.23 -2.25 -37.68
CA GLN A 560 -21.86 -3.67 -37.64
C GLN A 560 -20.55 -3.92 -38.42
N PRO A 561 -19.54 -4.57 -37.82
CA PRO A 561 -19.46 -5.00 -36.41
C PRO A 561 -19.50 -3.81 -35.43
N PRO A 562 -19.90 -4.02 -34.16
CA PRO A 562 -19.99 -2.95 -33.17
C PRO A 562 -18.60 -2.34 -32.87
N PRO A 563 -18.46 -1.01 -32.80
CA PRO A 563 -17.16 -0.35 -32.71
C PRO A 563 -16.57 -0.35 -31.30
N ASP A 564 -15.25 -0.59 -31.24
CA ASP A 564 -14.41 -0.40 -30.05
C ASP A 564 -13.94 1.06 -29.91
N LEU A 565 -13.87 1.78 -31.03
CA LEU A 565 -13.35 3.15 -31.12
C LEU A 565 -14.13 3.93 -32.19
N LEU A 566 -14.50 5.17 -31.88
CA LEU A 566 -15.02 6.15 -32.83
C LEU A 566 -13.95 7.18 -33.18
N ILE A 567 -13.84 7.54 -34.46
CA ILE A 567 -12.92 8.58 -34.95
C ILE A 567 -13.67 9.57 -35.83
N SER A 568 -13.78 10.84 -35.40
CA SER A 568 -14.54 11.86 -36.16
C SER A 568 -13.85 13.21 -36.21
N SER A 569 -14.09 13.93 -37.31
CA SER A 569 -13.80 15.35 -37.49
C SER A 569 -14.94 16.27 -36.98
N ALA A 570 -16.13 15.74 -36.68
CA ALA A 570 -17.19 16.47 -36.00
C ALA A 570 -17.01 16.37 -34.47
N ILE A 571 -16.15 17.25 -33.93
CA ILE A 571 -15.76 17.30 -32.51
C ILE A 571 -17.00 17.48 -31.61
N ASP A 572 -17.92 18.35 -32.02
CA ASP A 572 -19.16 18.65 -31.32
C ASP A 572 -20.03 17.40 -31.11
N LEU A 573 -20.22 16.58 -32.14
CA LEU A 573 -20.98 15.33 -32.06
C LEU A 573 -20.34 14.31 -31.11
N GLN A 574 -19.01 14.21 -31.10
CA GLN A 574 -18.29 13.30 -30.19
C GLN A 574 -18.28 13.81 -28.74
N VAL A 575 -18.15 15.13 -28.53
CA VAL A 575 -18.36 15.75 -27.22
C VAL A 575 -19.80 15.52 -26.75
N LYS A 576 -20.80 15.50 -27.63
CA LYS A 576 -22.17 15.10 -27.29
C LYS A 576 -22.26 13.64 -26.84
N LEU A 577 -21.64 12.68 -27.54
CA LEU A 577 -21.65 11.27 -27.09
C LEU A 577 -21.02 11.10 -25.70
N ALA A 578 -19.89 11.76 -25.42
CA ALA A 578 -19.26 11.73 -24.10
C ALA A 578 -20.12 12.44 -23.02
N ASN A 579 -20.73 13.58 -23.36
CA ASN A 579 -21.64 14.30 -22.47
C ASN A 579 -22.88 13.47 -22.11
N ASP A 580 -23.46 12.77 -23.09
CA ASP A 580 -24.60 11.87 -22.92
C ASP A 580 -24.22 10.56 -22.19
N GLY A 581 -22.97 10.43 -21.72
CA GLY A 581 -22.46 9.33 -20.90
C GLY A 581 -21.99 8.10 -21.67
N LEU A 582 -21.99 8.15 -23.00
CA LEU A 582 -21.74 7.00 -23.89
C LEU A 582 -20.24 6.71 -24.12
N ALA A 583 -19.33 7.49 -23.53
CA ALA A 583 -17.89 7.26 -23.58
C ALA A 583 -17.35 6.52 -22.33
N LEU A 584 -16.18 5.88 -22.48
CA LEU A 584 -15.30 5.43 -21.40
C LEU A 584 -14.15 6.41 -21.20
N ALA A 585 -13.78 6.61 -19.94
CA ALA A 585 -12.57 7.34 -19.61
C ALA A 585 -11.29 6.47 -19.83
N HIS A 586 -10.20 7.13 -20.23
CA HIS A 586 -8.85 6.57 -20.37
C HIS A 586 -7.77 7.58 -19.97
N ASP A 587 -7.02 7.28 -18.91
CA ASP A 587 -5.98 8.16 -18.35
C ASP A 587 -4.60 7.48 -18.43
N SER A 588 -3.73 8.01 -19.28
CA SER A 588 -2.40 7.45 -19.56
C SER A 588 -1.33 8.55 -19.58
N ALA A 589 -0.07 8.16 -19.72
CA ALA A 589 1.01 9.15 -19.91
C ALA A 589 0.80 9.97 -21.20
N PHE A 590 0.30 9.35 -22.27
CA PHE A 590 0.09 10.00 -23.56
C PHE A 590 -1.17 10.86 -23.58
N THR A 591 -2.29 10.41 -22.99
CA THR A 591 -3.47 11.27 -22.89
C THR A 591 -3.22 12.46 -21.98
N ARG A 592 -2.43 12.32 -20.90
CA ARG A 592 -2.01 13.45 -20.06
C ARG A 592 -1.03 14.42 -20.73
N ALA A 593 -0.31 14.01 -21.77
CA ALA A 593 0.60 14.86 -22.54
C ALA A 593 -0.10 15.76 -23.58
N LEU A 594 -1.38 15.48 -23.90
CA LEU A 594 -2.16 16.36 -24.78
C LEU A 594 -2.38 17.74 -24.13
N PRO A 595 -2.26 18.84 -24.92
CA PRO A 595 -2.54 20.19 -24.43
C PRO A 595 -4.02 20.30 -24.01
N PRO A 596 -4.37 21.20 -23.07
CA PRO A 596 -5.72 21.27 -22.51
C PRO A 596 -6.83 21.46 -23.55
N TRP A 597 -6.55 22.13 -24.66
CA TRP A 597 -7.53 22.31 -25.75
C TRP A 597 -7.83 21.03 -26.52
N ALA A 598 -6.91 20.05 -26.55
CA ALA A 598 -7.02 18.82 -27.34
C ALA A 598 -7.54 17.62 -26.52
N ARG A 599 -8.11 17.82 -25.33
CA ARG A 599 -8.61 16.72 -24.49
C ARG A 599 -9.74 17.16 -23.57
N TRP A 600 -10.84 16.40 -23.57
CA TRP A 600 -11.94 16.61 -22.65
C TRP A 600 -12.20 15.39 -21.77
N ARG A 601 -12.33 15.61 -20.45
CA ARG A 601 -12.71 14.62 -19.41
C ARG A 601 -11.90 13.31 -19.33
N ASN A 602 -10.80 13.19 -20.06
CA ASN A 602 -10.17 11.89 -20.39
C ASN A 602 -11.14 10.93 -21.11
N GLU A 603 -12.13 11.45 -21.84
CA GLU A 603 -13.15 10.68 -22.60
C GLU A 603 -13.11 10.97 -24.11
N VAL A 604 -12.60 12.15 -24.49
CA VAL A 604 -12.44 12.60 -25.89
C VAL A 604 -11.03 13.14 -26.08
N PHE A 605 -10.31 12.64 -27.09
CA PHE A 605 -8.90 12.94 -27.33
C PHE A 605 -8.67 13.41 -28.77
N GLY A 606 -8.28 14.66 -28.95
CA GLY A 606 -7.75 15.15 -30.22
C GLY A 606 -6.40 14.50 -30.53
N PHE A 607 -6.15 14.15 -31.79
CA PHE A 607 -4.85 13.61 -32.22
C PHE A 607 -4.28 14.23 -33.49
N THR A 608 -5.05 15.10 -34.18
CA THR A 608 -4.59 15.84 -35.37
C THR A 608 -4.59 17.35 -35.19
N PHE A 609 -3.92 18.06 -36.10
CA PHE A 609 -3.85 19.52 -36.16
C PHE A 609 -4.09 19.98 -37.61
N GLU A 610 -5.36 20.13 -37.96
CA GLU A 610 -5.84 20.31 -39.34
C GLU A 610 -6.34 21.75 -39.57
N PRO A 611 -5.52 22.67 -40.13
CA PRO A 611 -5.97 24.03 -40.42
C PRO A 611 -7.05 24.05 -41.52
N ALA A 612 -8.06 24.91 -41.37
CA ALA A 612 -9.02 25.21 -42.42
C ALA A 612 -8.40 26.20 -43.41
N VAL A 613 -8.25 25.78 -44.67
CA VAL A 613 -7.51 26.51 -45.71
C VAL A 613 -8.37 26.87 -46.92
N ILE A 614 -7.90 27.86 -47.66
CA ILE A 614 -8.36 28.16 -49.01
C ILE A 614 -7.48 27.37 -49.99
N VAL A 615 -8.11 26.63 -50.90
CA VAL A 615 -7.44 25.92 -52.00
C VAL A 615 -7.89 26.53 -53.31
N ALA A 616 -6.97 26.80 -54.24
CA ALA A 616 -7.28 27.43 -55.52
C ALA A 616 -6.48 26.83 -56.67
N ASN A 617 -7.04 26.91 -57.87
CA ASN A 617 -6.36 26.46 -59.09
C ASN A 617 -5.39 27.58 -59.55
N PRO A 618 -4.07 27.32 -59.67
CA PRO A 618 -3.09 28.37 -59.96
C PRO A 618 -3.28 28.99 -61.36
N ASP A 619 -3.84 28.25 -62.32
CA ASP A 619 -4.09 28.74 -63.68
C ASP A 619 -5.33 29.67 -63.71
N LEU A 620 -6.27 29.53 -62.75
CA LEU A 620 -7.49 30.35 -62.64
C LEU A 620 -7.39 31.47 -61.59
N VAL A 621 -6.60 31.27 -60.53
CA VAL A 621 -6.36 32.19 -59.40
C VAL A 621 -4.88 32.07 -58.98
N PRO A 622 -3.96 32.82 -59.63
CA PRO A 622 -2.53 32.70 -59.37
C PRO A 622 -2.14 32.99 -57.91
N GLU A 623 -2.76 34.00 -57.30
CA GLU A 623 -2.63 34.30 -55.88
C GLU A 623 -3.97 34.06 -55.15
N PRO A 624 -4.12 33.00 -54.34
CA PRO A 624 -5.32 32.80 -53.53
C PRO A 624 -5.45 33.91 -52.47
N PRO A 625 -6.67 34.42 -52.21
CA PRO A 625 -6.90 35.44 -51.19
C PRO A 625 -6.54 34.93 -49.80
N ARG A 626 -5.93 35.81 -48.98
CA ARG A 626 -5.38 35.46 -47.65
C ARG A 626 -6.25 35.91 -46.48
N SER A 627 -7.46 36.41 -46.70
CA SER A 627 -8.42 36.71 -45.62
C SER A 627 -9.85 36.57 -46.13
N ARG A 628 -10.81 36.40 -45.22
CA ARG A 628 -12.24 36.33 -45.54
C ARG A 628 -12.75 37.65 -46.14
N SER A 629 -12.25 38.78 -45.65
CA SER A 629 -12.54 40.10 -46.22
C SER A 629 -12.08 40.23 -47.68
N ALA A 630 -10.87 39.77 -47.99
CA ALA A 630 -10.29 39.80 -49.33
C ALA A 630 -10.94 38.78 -50.28
N LEU A 631 -11.29 37.58 -49.78
CA LEU A 631 -12.05 36.60 -50.54
C LEU A 631 -13.44 37.14 -50.90
N ALA A 632 -14.17 37.72 -49.93
CA ALA A 632 -15.45 38.35 -50.20
C ALA A 632 -15.32 39.50 -51.22
N GLN A 633 -14.34 40.40 -51.07
CA GLN A 633 -14.07 41.47 -52.05
C GLN A 633 -13.75 40.93 -53.47
N LEU A 634 -13.03 39.81 -53.58
CA LEU A 634 -12.72 39.16 -54.86
C LEU A 634 -13.98 38.62 -55.55
N LEU A 635 -14.88 37.99 -54.77
CA LEU A 635 -16.14 37.46 -55.28
C LEU A 635 -17.15 38.59 -55.63
N ASP A 636 -17.21 39.63 -54.81
CA ASP A 636 -18.04 40.82 -55.04
C ASP A 636 -17.62 41.55 -56.33
N ARG A 637 -16.31 41.69 -56.57
CA ARG A 637 -15.76 42.44 -57.72
C ARG A 637 -15.80 41.66 -59.05
N ASP A 638 -15.42 40.39 -59.02
CA ASP A 638 -15.23 39.57 -60.22
C ASP A 638 -16.35 38.51 -60.38
N ALA A 639 -17.58 38.80 -59.93
CA ALA A 639 -18.66 37.82 -59.77
C ALA A 639 -18.93 36.93 -61.01
N ASP A 640 -18.94 37.48 -62.22
CA ASP A 640 -19.14 36.71 -63.46
C ASP A 640 -18.01 35.69 -63.74
N ARG A 641 -16.77 35.99 -63.34
CA ARG A 641 -15.61 35.07 -63.47
C ARG A 641 -15.72 33.89 -62.51
N PHE A 642 -16.28 34.14 -61.33
CA PHE A 642 -16.39 33.16 -60.25
C PHE A 642 -17.74 32.44 -60.17
N ARG A 643 -18.74 32.83 -60.97
CA ARG A 643 -20.08 32.23 -60.99
C ARG A 643 -20.01 30.71 -61.17
N GLY A 644 -20.46 29.96 -60.15
CA GLY A 644 -20.43 28.50 -60.13
C GLY A 644 -19.04 27.86 -59.97
N LYS A 645 -17.97 28.66 -59.80
CA LYS A 645 -16.57 28.20 -59.70
C LYS A 645 -15.97 28.31 -58.30
N VAL A 646 -16.78 28.66 -57.31
CA VAL A 646 -16.43 28.64 -55.89
C VAL A 646 -17.08 27.41 -55.26
N ALA A 647 -16.45 26.77 -54.28
CA ALA A 647 -17.10 25.77 -53.43
C ALA A 647 -16.81 25.95 -51.94
N THR A 648 -17.69 25.40 -51.11
CA THR A 648 -17.43 25.16 -49.68
C THR A 648 -18.30 23.97 -49.21
N TYR A 649 -18.29 23.67 -47.92
CA TYR A 649 -19.05 22.54 -47.38
C TYR A 649 -20.57 22.72 -47.50
N ASP A 650 -21.28 21.65 -47.89
CA ASP A 650 -22.69 21.46 -47.53
C ASP A 650 -22.79 21.26 -46.01
N ILE A 651 -23.05 22.34 -45.28
CA ILE A 651 -23.17 22.32 -43.82
C ILE A 651 -24.47 21.70 -43.29
N VAL A 652 -25.41 21.34 -44.16
CA VAL A 652 -26.62 20.59 -43.79
C VAL A 652 -26.27 19.12 -43.62
N ARG A 653 -25.46 18.57 -44.55
CA ARG A 653 -25.01 17.17 -44.55
C ARG A 653 -23.71 16.92 -43.77
N SER A 654 -22.72 17.80 -43.95
CA SER A 654 -21.37 17.64 -43.38
C SER A 654 -21.30 18.17 -41.95
N GLY A 655 -21.14 17.29 -40.97
CA GLY A 655 -20.97 17.66 -39.56
C GLY A 655 -19.71 18.50 -39.32
N VAL A 656 -18.60 18.17 -39.98
CA VAL A 656 -17.38 19.00 -39.95
C VAL A 656 -17.58 20.34 -40.65
N GLY A 657 -18.35 20.39 -41.74
CA GLY A 657 -18.74 21.64 -42.40
C GLY A 657 -19.55 22.56 -41.50
N HIS A 658 -20.57 22.00 -40.83
CA HIS A 658 -21.37 22.69 -39.81
C HIS A 658 -20.50 23.23 -38.67
N LEU A 659 -19.61 22.41 -38.11
CA LEU A 659 -18.70 22.80 -37.04
C LEU A 659 -17.80 23.97 -37.47
N LEU A 660 -17.16 23.90 -38.64
CA LEU A 660 -16.31 24.96 -39.16
C LEU A 660 -17.09 26.27 -39.40
N ALA A 661 -18.27 26.20 -40.01
CA ALA A 661 -19.11 27.39 -40.22
C ALA A 661 -19.62 28.01 -38.91
N ALA A 662 -20.04 27.19 -37.94
CA ALA A 662 -20.48 27.64 -36.63
C ALA A 662 -19.33 28.25 -35.80
N GLN A 663 -18.11 27.73 -35.94
CA GLN A 663 -16.91 28.30 -35.32
C GLN A 663 -16.43 29.57 -36.03
N ASP A 664 -16.51 29.67 -37.37
CA ASP A 664 -16.24 30.92 -38.09
C ASP A 664 -17.21 32.03 -37.64
N ALA A 665 -18.50 31.73 -37.54
CA ALA A 665 -19.52 32.66 -37.06
C ALA A 665 -19.32 33.06 -35.58
N GLN A 666 -18.71 32.17 -34.76
CA GLN A 666 -18.30 32.51 -33.40
C GLN A 666 -17.05 33.40 -33.39
N VAL A 667 -16.07 33.15 -34.26
CA VAL A 667 -14.79 33.88 -34.23
C VAL A 667 -14.91 35.25 -34.89
N SER A 668 -15.54 35.38 -36.06
CA SER A 668 -15.53 36.63 -36.85
C SER A 668 -16.90 37.10 -37.35
N SER A 669 -17.13 38.41 -37.26
CA SER A 669 -18.28 39.11 -37.86
C SER A 669 -18.33 39.03 -39.39
N VAL A 670 -17.19 38.81 -40.06
CA VAL A 670 -17.11 38.77 -41.54
C VAL A 670 -17.72 37.48 -42.13
N PHE A 671 -17.95 36.44 -41.33
CA PHE A 671 -18.50 35.16 -41.81
C PHE A 671 -19.78 35.35 -42.66
N TRP A 672 -20.75 36.13 -42.19
CA TRP A 672 -22.01 36.34 -42.92
C TRP A 672 -21.85 37.18 -44.19
N ARG A 673 -20.91 38.14 -44.21
CA ARG A 673 -20.55 38.86 -45.45
C ARG A 673 -19.93 37.90 -46.47
N LEU A 674 -19.00 37.04 -46.05
CA LEU A 674 -18.40 36.06 -46.93
C LEU A 674 -19.43 35.04 -47.45
N ALA A 675 -20.35 34.59 -46.59
CA ALA A 675 -21.47 33.75 -47.01
C ALA A 675 -22.30 34.44 -48.12
N SER A 676 -22.63 35.72 -47.97
CA SER A 676 -23.37 36.48 -48.98
C SER A 676 -22.60 36.63 -50.30
N ALA A 677 -21.28 36.85 -50.24
CA ALA A 677 -20.44 36.93 -51.43
C ALA A 677 -20.32 35.56 -52.15
N MET A 678 -20.25 34.46 -51.40
CA MET A 678 -20.31 33.09 -51.96
C MET A 678 -21.68 32.77 -52.58
N GLY A 679 -22.77 33.24 -51.98
CA GLY A 679 -24.12 33.14 -52.55
C GLY A 679 -24.27 33.92 -53.87
N GLY A 680 -23.79 35.16 -53.92
CA GLY A 680 -23.75 35.96 -55.15
C GLY A 680 -22.90 35.36 -56.26
N ALA A 681 -21.82 34.65 -55.90
CA ALA A 681 -21.01 33.86 -56.82
C ALA A 681 -21.60 32.46 -57.14
N GLY A 682 -22.76 32.09 -56.59
CA GLY A 682 -23.40 30.78 -56.81
C GLY A 682 -22.50 29.60 -56.42
N ALA A 683 -21.90 29.65 -55.23
CA ALA A 683 -20.95 28.64 -54.77
C ALA A 683 -21.56 27.22 -54.67
N GLN A 684 -20.81 26.21 -55.13
CA GLN A 684 -21.19 24.81 -55.00
C GLN A 684 -21.05 24.34 -53.54
N LEU A 685 -22.10 23.73 -53.00
CA LEU A 685 -22.08 23.07 -51.69
C LEU A 685 -21.67 21.60 -51.86
N VAL A 686 -20.55 21.21 -51.27
CA VAL A 686 -19.89 19.91 -51.48
C VAL A 686 -19.71 19.18 -50.15
N CYS A 687 -19.83 17.85 -50.09
CA CYS A 687 -19.77 17.13 -48.81
C CYS A 687 -18.39 17.15 -48.15
N CYS A 688 -17.33 17.19 -48.98
CA CYS A 688 -16.07 16.52 -48.67
C CYS A 688 -14.86 17.31 -49.22
N SER A 689 -13.80 17.44 -48.41
CA SER A 689 -12.55 18.12 -48.83
C SER A 689 -11.87 17.48 -50.04
N GLY A 690 -11.89 16.15 -50.16
CA GLY A 690 -11.32 15.44 -51.30
C GLY A 690 -11.95 15.87 -52.63
N GLU A 691 -13.27 15.85 -52.72
CA GLU A 691 -14.00 16.25 -53.93
C GLU A 691 -13.77 17.73 -54.29
N MET A 692 -13.75 18.62 -53.29
CA MET A 692 -13.42 20.04 -53.50
C MET A 692 -12.01 20.21 -54.10
N ILE A 693 -11.01 19.49 -53.59
CA ILE A 693 -9.64 19.52 -54.12
C ILE A 693 -9.58 18.93 -55.53
N ASP A 694 -10.22 17.78 -55.76
CA ASP A 694 -10.29 17.12 -57.07
C ASP A 694 -10.91 18.03 -58.14
N LYS A 695 -11.96 18.77 -57.79
CA LYS A 695 -12.62 19.75 -58.68
C LYS A 695 -11.77 21.00 -58.94
N VAL A 696 -11.03 21.48 -57.94
CA VAL A 696 -10.06 22.58 -58.10
C VAL A 696 -8.86 22.14 -58.97
N GLU A 697 -8.33 20.94 -58.75
CA GLU A 697 -7.22 20.37 -59.52
C GLU A 697 -7.57 20.19 -61.00
N ARG A 698 -8.80 19.75 -61.31
CA ARG A 698 -9.32 19.69 -62.69
C ARG A 698 -9.72 21.03 -63.30
N GLY A 699 -9.76 22.12 -62.52
CA GLY A 699 -10.18 23.45 -62.99
C GLY A 699 -11.69 23.60 -63.19
N GLU A 700 -12.52 22.69 -62.69
CA GLU A 700 -13.97 22.89 -62.57
C GLU A 700 -14.27 24.05 -61.61
N LEU A 701 -13.50 24.12 -60.53
CA LEU A 701 -13.51 25.19 -59.54
C LEU A 701 -12.26 26.05 -59.66
N ALA A 702 -12.43 27.35 -59.50
CA ALA A 702 -11.33 28.29 -59.34
C ALA A 702 -10.79 28.29 -57.90
N LEU A 703 -11.69 28.10 -56.91
CA LEU A 703 -11.39 28.19 -55.48
C LEU A 703 -12.36 27.36 -54.63
N ALA A 704 -11.85 26.79 -53.53
CA ALA A 704 -12.64 26.18 -52.46
C ALA A 704 -12.27 26.76 -51.08
N TYR A 705 -13.27 27.01 -50.24
CA TYR A 705 -13.15 27.63 -48.91
C TYR A 705 -13.44 26.63 -47.78
N ASN A 706 -12.72 26.77 -46.65
CA ASN A 706 -12.76 25.86 -45.49
C ASN A 706 -12.41 24.39 -45.80
N VAL A 707 -11.50 24.16 -46.76
CA VAL A 707 -10.95 22.82 -47.04
C VAL A 707 -10.03 22.40 -45.89
N LEU A 708 -9.99 21.11 -45.55
CA LEU A 708 -9.07 20.60 -44.52
C LEU A 708 -7.63 20.57 -45.04
N GLY A 709 -6.72 21.26 -44.35
CA GLY A 709 -5.33 21.44 -44.74
C GLY A 709 -4.55 20.13 -44.86
N SER A 710 -4.86 19.11 -44.06
CA SER A 710 -4.33 17.75 -44.19
C SER A 710 -4.46 17.21 -45.62
N TYR A 711 -5.66 17.26 -46.20
CA TYR A 711 -5.92 16.79 -47.56
C TYR A 711 -5.22 17.67 -48.60
N ALA A 712 -5.27 19.00 -48.42
CA ALA A 712 -4.67 19.96 -49.34
C ALA A 712 -3.13 19.86 -49.39
N PHE A 713 -2.49 19.76 -48.23
CA PHE A 713 -1.04 19.60 -48.11
C PHE A 713 -0.58 18.22 -48.59
N ALA A 714 -1.31 17.14 -48.28
CA ALA A 714 -1.00 15.80 -48.78
C ALA A 714 -1.09 15.73 -50.32
N ARG A 715 -2.14 16.29 -50.93
CA ARG A 715 -2.27 16.38 -52.40
C ARG A 715 -1.17 17.24 -53.03
N ARG A 716 -0.86 18.41 -52.44
CA ARG A 716 0.26 19.26 -52.88
C ARG A 716 1.61 18.54 -52.79
N ALA A 717 1.85 17.78 -51.73
CA ALA A 717 3.07 16.97 -51.57
C ALA A 717 3.14 15.79 -52.56
N ALA A 718 1.99 15.25 -52.98
CA ALA A 718 1.88 14.27 -54.07
C ALA A 718 2.00 14.88 -55.48
N GLY A 719 2.20 16.19 -55.61
CA GLY A 719 2.42 16.88 -56.89
C GLY A 719 1.18 17.49 -57.54
N ALA A 720 0.02 17.52 -56.86
CA ALA A 720 -1.20 18.14 -57.38
C ALA A 720 -0.98 19.64 -57.69
N ARG A 721 -1.46 20.10 -58.86
CA ARG A 721 -1.34 21.53 -59.27
C ARG A 721 -2.37 22.41 -58.57
N ILE A 722 -2.21 22.60 -57.27
CA ILE A 722 -3.08 23.41 -56.41
C ILE A 722 -2.29 24.43 -55.58
N SER A 723 -2.80 25.65 -55.50
CA SER A 723 -2.35 26.69 -54.57
C SER A 723 -3.11 26.55 -53.25
N VAL A 724 -2.42 26.68 -52.12
CA VAL A 724 -3.02 26.54 -50.76
C VAL A 724 -2.64 27.75 -49.91
N ALA A 725 -3.64 28.38 -49.28
CA ALA A 725 -3.46 29.51 -48.37
C ALA A 725 -4.14 29.26 -47.01
N MET A 726 -3.36 29.39 -45.94
CA MET A 726 -3.88 29.63 -44.59
C MET A 726 -4.30 31.10 -44.48
N PRO A 727 -5.55 31.41 -44.10
CA PRO A 727 -5.99 32.80 -43.92
C PRO A 727 -5.25 33.51 -42.78
N SER A 728 -4.74 34.71 -43.05
CA SER A 728 -3.96 35.54 -42.13
C SER A 728 -4.80 36.50 -41.29
N ASP A 729 -6.11 36.60 -41.54
CA ASP A 729 -7.06 37.16 -40.57
C ASP A 729 -7.19 36.21 -39.37
N TYR A 730 -7.51 34.93 -39.62
CA TYR A 730 -7.33 33.82 -38.69
C TYR A 730 -7.51 32.47 -39.41
N THR A 731 -6.77 31.46 -38.98
CA THR A 731 -6.94 30.09 -39.46
C THR A 731 -7.57 29.24 -38.35
N LEU A 732 -8.82 28.78 -38.53
CA LEU A 732 -9.39 27.76 -37.64
C LEU A 732 -8.54 26.49 -37.74
N VAL A 733 -8.29 25.81 -36.63
CA VAL A 733 -7.59 24.53 -36.62
C VAL A 733 -8.48 23.47 -35.97
N LEU A 734 -8.82 22.45 -36.76
CA LEU A 734 -9.58 21.30 -36.32
C LEU A 734 -8.64 20.25 -35.69
N SER A 735 -9.18 19.45 -34.78
CA SER A 735 -8.56 18.17 -34.40
C SER A 735 -9.58 17.05 -34.57
N ARG A 736 -9.23 16.00 -35.30
CA ARG A 736 -9.98 14.73 -35.26
C ARG A 736 -9.85 14.15 -33.86
N VAL A 737 -10.96 13.65 -33.35
CA VAL A 737 -11.03 13.10 -32.01
C VAL A 737 -11.26 11.60 -32.02
N MET A 738 -10.63 10.92 -31.08
CA MET A 738 -10.90 9.55 -30.69
C MET A 738 -11.82 9.53 -29.46
N LEU A 739 -12.83 8.66 -29.48
CA LEU A 739 -13.75 8.37 -28.38
C LEU A 739 -13.89 6.86 -28.24
N ILE A 740 -13.80 6.32 -27.02
CA ILE A 740 -14.00 4.88 -26.74
C ILE A 740 -15.44 4.68 -26.24
N PRO A 741 -16.33 3.97 -26.96
CA PRO A 741 -17.69 3.70 -26.51
C PRO A 741 -17.77 2.93 -25.18
N ARG A 742 -18.77 3.25 -24.36
CA ARG A 742 -19.16 2.46 -23.18
C ARG A 742 -19.61 1.04 -23.56
N SER A 743 -20.06 0.86 -24.79
CA SER A 743 -20.46 -0.41 -25.41
C SER A 743 -19.33 -1.12 -26.16
N ALA A 744 -18.08 -0.61 -26.13
CA ALA A 744 -16.94 -1.20 -26.84
C ALA A 744 -16.72 -2.68 -26.43
N PRO A 745 -16.73 -3.65 -27.37
CA PRO A 745 -16.44 -5.06 -27.08
C PRO A 745 -15.03 -5.33 -26.51
N SER A 746 -14.02 -4.63 -27.02
CA SER A 746 -12.59 -4.78 -26.71
C SER A 746 -11.98 -3.44 -26.25
N PRO A 747 -12.41 -2.88 -25.11
CA PRO A 747 -12.00 -1.54 -24.68
C PRO A 747 -10.52 -1.46 -24.29
N ASP A 748 -9.84 -2.59 -24.06
CA ASP A 748 -8.38 -2.63 -23.87
C ASP A 748 -7.62 -2.41 -25.18
N LEU A 749 -8.11 -2.95 -26.31
CA LEU A 749 -7.55 -2.67 -27.63
C LEU A 749 -7.76 -1.21 -28.02
N ALA A 750 -8.94 -0.66 -27.75
CA ALA A 750 -9.24 0.76 -28.01
C ALA A 750 -8.29 1.69 -27.24
N ARG A 751 -8.06 1.42 -25.95
CA ARG A 751 -7.08 2.15 -25.12
C ARG A 751 -5.66 2.03 -25.66
N ALA A 752 -5.24 0.82 -26.02
CA ALA A 752 -3.91 0.57 -26.60
C ALA A 752 -3.73 1.29 -27.95
N PHE A 753 -4.77 1.41 -28.76
CA PHE A 753 -4.74 2.17 -30.01
C PHE A 753 -4.67 3.68 -29.76
N VAL A 754 -5.47 4.22 -28.83
CA VAL A 754 -5.39 5.63 -28.40
C VAL A 754 -3.99 5.98 -27.90
N ASP A 755 -3.41 5.14 -27.02
CA ASP A 755 -2.05 5.34 -26.51
C ASP A 755 -0.98 5.23 -27.61
N HIS A 756 -1.16 4.34 -28.58
CA HIS A 756 -0.26 4.24 -29.73
C HIS A 756 -0.32 5.51 -30.61
N VAL A 757 -1.51 5.97 -31.00
CA VAL A 757 -1.71 7.16 -31.86
C VAL A 757 -1.22 8.46 -31.18
N LEU A 758 -1.32 8.54 -29.86
CA LEU A 758 -0.82 9.66 -29.06
C LEU A 758 0.67 9.52 -28.65
N SER A 759 1.29 8.37 -28.89
CA SER A 759 2.72 8.18 -28.64
C SER A 759 3.58 9.01 -29.63
N PRO A 760 4.84 9.33 -29.30
CA PRO A 760 5.75 9.99 -30.24
C PRO A 760 5.91 9.25 -31.59
N ARG A 761 5.82 7.91 -31.60
CA ARG A 761 5.84 7.10 -32.82
C ARG A 761 4.56 7.31 -33.64
N GLY A 762 3.39 7.20 -33.01
CA GLY A 762 2.10 7.40 -33.67
C GLY A 762 1.93 8.82 -34.22
N GLN A 763 2.31 9.83 -33.44
CA GLN A 763 2.27 11.23 -33.87
C GLN A 763 3.22 11.50 -35.06
N ALA A 764 4.41 10.89 -35.11
CA ALA A 764 5.28 10.98 -36.29
C ALA A 764 4.66 10.34 -37.55
N VAL A 765 3.85 9.28 -37.40
CA VAL A 765 3.10 8.67 -38.52
C VAL A 765 1.90 9.54 -38.94
N VAL A 766 1.21 10.16 -37.99
CA VAL A 766 0.12 11.13 -38.23
C VAL A 766 0.61 12.36 -38.99
N ALA A 767 1.78 12.91 -38.62
CA ALA A 767 2.43 14.02 -39.33
C ALA A 767 2.93 13.59 -40.72
N GLY A 768 3.73 12.51 -40.78
CA GLY A 768 4.42 12.05 -41.98
C GLY A 768 3.54 11.18 -42.88
N LYS A 769 3.57 9.86 -42.69
CA LYS A 769 2.99 8.88 -43.64
C LYS A 769 1.49 9.10 -43.90
N ALA A 770 0.73 9.61 -42.93
CA ALA A 770 -0.69 9.91 -43.07
C ALA A 770 -1.00 11.35 -43.51
N GLY A 771 -0.07 12.30 -43.38
CA GLY A 771 -0.30 13.71 -43.75
C GLY A 771 -1.51 14.36 -43.05
N LEU A 772 -1.90 13.86 -41.87
CA LEU A 772 -3.08 14.33 -41.14
C LEU A 772 -2.80 15.55 -40.24
N GLY A 773 -1.53 15.90 -40.04
CA GLY A 773 -1.10 16.96 -39.14
C GLY A 773 -1.08 16.49 -37.70
N ALA A 774 0.06 16.44 -37.02
CA ALA A 774 0.16 15.98 -35.62
C ALA A 774 0.10 17.13 -34.61
N ILE A 775 -0.43 16.86 -33.41
CA ILE A 775 -0.48 17.83 -32.30
C ILE A 775 0.88 17.91 -31.60
N LEU A 776 1.55 16.76 -31.44
CA LEU A 776 2.80 16.63 -30.68
C LEU A 776 3.98 16.35 -31.62
N GLY A 777 5.17 16.83 -31.22
CA GLY A 777 6.42 16.65 -31.96
C GLY A 777 6.81 17.85 -32.83
N GLU A 778 7.96 17.74 -33.50
CA GLU A 778 8.54 18.80 -34.33
C GLU A 778 8.78 18.32 -35.78
N GLY A 779 8.72 19.27 -36.72
CA GLY A 779 9.05 19.06 -38.12
C GLY A 779 7.82 19.06 -39.05
N PRO A 780 8.00 18.63 -40.32
CA PRO A 780 6.97 18.71 -41.34
C PRO A 780 5.66 18.01 -40.94
N GLY A 781 4.56 18.75 -41.03
CA GLY A 781 3.24 18.27 -40.65
C GLY A 781 2.98 18.20 -39.14
N THR A 782 3.73 18.89 -38.29
CA THR A 782 3.34 19.08 -36.88
C THR A 782 2.76 20.48 -36.61
N ALA A 783 1.97 20.60 -35.54
CA ALA A 783 1.41 21.86 -35.05
C ALA A 783 2.48 22.95 -34.86
N ALA A 784 3.67 22.55 -34.40
CA ALA A 784 4.80 23.45 -34.20
C ALA A 784 5.37 24.02 -35.51
N GLU A 785 5.26 23.28 -36.63
CA GLU A 785 5.67 23.78 -37.95
C GLU A 785 4.58 24.61 -38.61
N ILE A 786 3.33 24.18 -38.54
CA ILE A 786 2.17 24.93 -39.06
C ILE A 786 2.07 26.31 -38.38
N ALA A 787 2.39 26.39 -37.07
CA ALA A 787 2.49 27.65 -36.34
C ALA A 787 3.66 28.56 -36.76
N ARG A 788 4.72 28.01 -37.40
CA ARG A 788 5.81 28.81 -38.00
C ARG A 788 5.47 29.30 -39.40
N GLU A 789 4.71 28.54 -40.18
CA GLU A 789 4.25 28.93 -41.52
C GLU A 789 3.06 29.91 -41.51
N ALA A 790 2.26 29.90 -40.44
CA ALA A 790 1.06 30.73 -40.31
C ALA A 790 1.38 32.23 -40.29
N LYS A 791 0.78 32.99 -41.23
CA LYS A 791 0.91 34.46 -41.33
C LYS A 791 -0.11 35.23 -40.49
N GLY A 792 -0.90 34.54 -39.66
CA GLY A 792 -1.95 35.11 -38.82
C GLY A 792 -2.29 34.15 -37.66
N PRO A 793 -3.20 34.53 -36.76
CA PRO A 793 -3.52 33.73 -35.58
C PRO A 793 -4.14 32.39 -35.96
N LEU A 794 -3.53 31.30 -35.50
CA LEU A 794 -4.18 29.99 -35.46
C LEU A 794 -5.22 29.98 -34.34
N GLN A 795 -6.38 29.38 -34.59
CA GLN A 795 -7.50 29.30 -33.66
C GLN A 795 -7.95 27.83 -33.53
N PRO A 796 -7.32 27.04 -32.63
CA PRO A 796 -7.74 25.67 -32.38
C PRO A 796 -9.18 25.58 -31.88
N ILE A 797 -9.96 24.68 -32.47
CA ILE A 797 -11.29 24.31 -31.99
C ILE A 797 -11.09 23.42 -30.76
N THR A 798 -10.94 24.08 -29.61
CA THR A 798 -10.83 23.48 -28.28
C THR A 798 -11.98 22.49 -28.06
N ILE A 799 -11.69 21.35 -27.41
CA ILE A 799 -12.65 20.27 -27.15
C ILE A 799 -13.33 20.49 -25.79
N GLY A 800 -14.66 20.68 -25.77
CA GLY A 800 -15.41 20.74 -24.52
C GLY A 800 -16.86 21.25 -24.67
N PRO A 801 -17.57 21.45 -23.55
CA PRO A 801 -19.04 21.46 -23.51
C PRO A 801 -19.71 22.68 -24.16
N TRP A 802 -18.97 23.76 -24.44
CA TRP A 802 -19.51 24.89 -25.22
C TRP A 802 -19.84 24.48 -26.67
N LEU A 803 -19.19 23.43 -27.21
CA LEU A 803 -19.54 22.89 -28.53
C LEU A 803 -21.00 22.38 -28.59
N LEU A 804 -21.54 21.92 -27.45
CA LEU A 804 -22.95 21.51 -27.35
C LEU A 804 -23.91 22.68 -27.62
N ALA A 805 -23.49 23.92 -27.39
CA ALA A 805 -24.30 25.11 -27.67
C ALA A 805 -24.49 25.38 -29.17
N PHE A 806 -23.78 24.68 -30.06
CA PHE A 806 -24.01 24.68 -31.52
C PHE A 806 -24.87 23.48 -31.97
N LEU A 807 -25.09 22.51 -31.09
CA LEU A 807 -25.99 21.37 -31.29
C LEU A 807 -27.39 21.60 -30.69
N ASP A 808 -27.64 22.76 -30.06
CA ASP A 808 -29.01 23.18 -29.73
C ASP A 808 -29.88 23.20 -30.99
N GLN A 809 -31.05 22.56 -30.90
CA GLN A 809 -31.91 22.32 -32.05
C GLN A 809 -32.43 23.64 -32.65
N GLN A 810 -32.81 24.62 -31.82
CA GLN A 810 -33.34 25.90 -32.32
C GLN A 810 -32.24 26.82 -32.86
N ARG A 811 -31.05 26.82 -32.27
CA ARG A 811 -29.89 27.57 -32.77
C ARG A 811 -29.39 26.98 -34.08
N ARG A 812 -29.22 25.65 -34.15
CA ARG A 812 -28.80 24.95 -35.37
C ARG A 812 -29.82 25.13 -36.50
N ALA A 813 -31.11 24.96 -36.23
CA ALA A 813 -32.15 25.17 -37.25
C ALA A 813 -32.12 26.60 -37.82
N ARG A 814 -32.04 27.63 -36.96
CA ARG A 814 -31.93 29.03 -37.39
C ARG A 814 -30.63 29.30 -38.17
N PHE A 815 -29.49 28.78 -37.70
CA PHE A 815 -28.20 28.95 -38.37
C PHE A 815 -28.21 28.36 -39.78
N LEU A 816 -28.72 27.13 -39.94
CA LEU A 816 -28.87 26.47 -41.24
C LEU A 816 -29.89 27.19 -42.13
N GLN A 817 -30.98 27.71 -41.57
CA GLN A 817 -31.97 28.50 -42.32
C GLN A 817 -31.36 29.79 -42.88
N SER A 818 -30.66 30.57 -42.04
CA SER A 818 -29.94 31.78 -42.48
C SER A 818 -28.87 31.46 -43.51
N TRP A 819 -28.10 30.39 -43.33
CA TRP A 819 -27.11 29.95 -44.31
C TRP A 819 -27.73 29.64 -45.67
N LEU A 820 -28.79 28.82 -45.71
CA LEU A 820 -29.44 28.44 -46.96
C LEU A 820 -30.05 29.66 -47.68
N GLN A 821 -30.68 30.58 -46.94
CA GLN A 821 -31.22 31.83 -47.50
C GLN A 821 -30.15 32.75 -48.10
N ILE A 822 -28.90 32.71 -47.59
CA ILE A 822 -27.81 33.60 -48.00
C ILE A 822 -26.93 32.97 -49.10
N VAL A 823 -26.64 31.67 -49.00
CA VAL A 823 -25.70 30.96 -49.89
C VAL A 823 -26.43 30.22 -51.03
N SER A 824 -27.73 29.97 -50.90
CA SER A 824 -28.57 29.37 -51.94
C SER A 824 -29.97 30.01 -51.98
N PRO A 825 -30.08 31.34 -52.23
CA PRO A 825 -31.36 31.97 -52.51
C PRO A 825 -31.98 31.34 -53.77
N ASN A 826 -33.24 30.89 -53.65
CA ASN A 826 -34.04 30.34 -54.76
C ASN A 826 -34.54 31.43 -55.70
#